data_AF-A0A848KG88-F1
#
_entry.id   AF-A0A848KG88-F1
#
_cell.length_a   1.000
_cell.length_b   1.000
_cell.length_c   1.000
_cell.angle_alpha   90.00
_cell.angle_beta   90.00
_cell.angle_gamma   90.00
#
_symmetry.space_group_name_H-M   'P 1'
#
loop_
_entity.id
_entity.type
_entity.pdbx_description
1 polymer ?
#
loop_
_entity_poly.entity_id
_entity_poly.type
_entity_poly.pdbx_seq_one_letter_code
_entity_poly.pdbx_strand_id
1 'polypeptide(L)'
;MSTTESRTSSVRELTLRGALLGGAITLVFTAANVYLGLKVGLTFATAIPAAVISMSILRYFSNHSIVENNIVQTIASAAGTLSAIIFVLPGLVMIGWWSGFPYWITVAVCGVGGILGVMYSIPLRRALVTGSDLPYPEGVAAAEVLKVGDTQQGADENRDGLRIIALGSVVSAAFAFLASLKLISNSLAHVFKIGSGGTMFGASLSFALIGVGHLVGITVGIAMLVGLVISYGVLLPVRSWGLVGSEPAADVIPAIFSTEVRFIGAGAIAVAAIWTLLKIIGPVIAGIKGALLSSQNRRQGTTVDVTERDIPIQYVAIVVVASLVPIALLLWDFVDGTALDGHSLGIIAVSLVLVLLIGLVIAAVCGYMAGLIGSSNSPISGVGILVVLIAALLIRMTFGDADATQSAALIAFTLFTAAIVFGVATISNDNLQDLKTGQLVGSTPWKQQVALVIGVLFGSAIIPPVLQLMQTAFGFAGTPGAGPDALAAPQAALISSLAKGVFGGDLNWALIGLGALIGVAVIAIDETLSRTTSKFRLPPLAVGMGMYLPMALTLIIPIGAILGRVYDSWAERTGADVDRKKRLGVLLATGLIVGESLYGVVFAAVVAGTGQEQPLGIVGAGFENWAELLGVVLFVGVVAWLYRHTRSRAVVEDSAAQ
;
A
#
# COMPACT_ATOMS: atom_id res chain seq x y z
N MET A 1 3.78 42.83 -44.44
CA MET A 1 4.25 42.40 -43.10
C MET A 1 3.93 40.92 -42.95
N SER A 2 4.96 40.09 -43.03
CA SER A 2 4.86 38.63 -42.87
C SER A 2 4.65 38.32 -41.38
N THR A 3 3.51 37.70 -41.05
CA THR A 3 3.22 37.14 -39.74
C THR A 3 4.10 35.92 -39.52
N THR A 4 5.17 36.09 -38.76
CA THR A 4 6.00 34.98 -38.30
C THR A 4 5.21 34.23 -37.24
N GLU A 5 4.49 33.18 -37.64
CA GLU A 5 4.03 32.16 -36.70
C GLU A 5 5.27 31.59 -36.00
N SER A 6 5.46 31.91 -34.72
CA SER A 6 6.43 31.20 -33.91
C SER A 6 5.95 29.76 -33.81
N ARG A 7 6.55 28.84 -34.56
CA ARG A 7 6.44 27.41 -34.29
C ARG A 7 6.99 27.18 -32.89
N THR A 8 6.13 27.19 -31.88
CA THR A 8 6.44 26.62 -30.57
C THR A 8 6.83 25.17 -30.83
N SER A 9 8.12 24.86 -30.72
CA SER A 9 8.61 23.49 -30.78
C SER A 9 7.81 22.66 -29.77
N SER A 10 6.90 21.80 -30.25
CA SER A 10 6.07 21.02 -29.33
C SER A 10 6.97 20.03 -28.60
N VAL A 11 7.26 20.33 -27.34
CA VAL A 11 8.02 19.44 -26.47
C VAL A 11 7.24 18.12 -26.41
N ARG A 12 7.91 17.01 -26.75
CA ARG A 12 7.29 15.69 -26.78
C ARG A 12 7.13 15.18 -25.35
N GLU A 13 5.90 15.28 -24.82
CA GLU A 13 5.58 14.82 -23.46
C GLU A 13 5.33 13.31 -23.41
N LEU A 14 4.40 12.81 -24.23
CA LEU A 14 4.06 11.39 -24.31
C LEU A 14 4.89 10.72 -25.40
N THR A 15 5.94 10.01 -25.00
CA THR A 15 6.83 9.29 -25.92
C THR A 15 6.73 7.79 -25.69
N LEU A 16 7.03 6.99 -26.73
CA LEU A 16 7.06 5.53 -26.58
C LEU A 16 8.12 5.09 -25.56
N ARG A 17 9.30 5.73 -25.57
CA ARG A 17 10.36 5.43 -24.59
C ARG A 17 9.94 5.78 -23.16
N GLY A 18 9.23 6.89 -22.96
CA GLY A 18 8.69 7.27 -21.66
C GLY A 18 7.62 6.28 -21.20
N ALA A 19 6.73 5.86 -22.10
CA ALA A 19 5.73 4.85 -21.81
C ALA A 19 6.34 3.49 -21.42
N LEU A 20 7.37 3.04 -22.14
CA LEU A 20 8.07 1.79 -21.83
C LEU A 20 8.88 1.87 -20.53
N LEU A 21 9.57 3.00 -20.29
CA LEU A 21 10.31 3.20 -19.03
C LEU A 21 9.36 3.27 -17.83
N GLY A 22 8.29 4.06 -17.94
CA GLY A 22 7.25 4.15 -16.91
C GLY A 22 6.59 2.80 -16.65
N GLY A 23 6.28 2.05 -17.72
CA GLY A 23 5.75 0.69 -17.62
C GLY A 23 6.72 -0.26 -16.92
N ALA A 24 8.01 -0.25 -17.27
CA ALA A 24 9.01 -1.08 -16.61
C ALA A 24 9.14 -0.77 -15.11
N ILE A 25 9.18 0.52 -14.75
CA ILE A 25 9.17 0.94 -13.34
C ILE A 25 7.87 0.47 -12.66
N THR A 26 6.73 0.59 -13.35
CA THR A 26 5.43 0.14 -12.83
C THR A 26 5.45 -1.33 -12.47
N LEU A 27 5.95 -2.19 -13.38
CA LEU A 27 6.03 -3.63 -13.17
C LEU A 27 6.86 -3.98 -11.93
N VAL A 28 8.05 -3.37 -11.82
CA VAL A 28 8.99 -3.59 -10.70
C VAL A 28 8.39 -3.16 -9.37
N PHE A 29 7.89 -1.93 -9.29
CA PHE A 29 7.36 -1.40 -8.03
C PHE A 29 6.02 -2.02 -7.63
N THR A 30 5.21 -2.48 -8.60
CA THR A 30 3.97 -3.18 -8.28
C THR A 30 4.28 -4.53 -7.66
N ALA A 31 5.22 -5.29 -8.24
CA ALA A 31 5.66 -6.57 -7.65
C ALA A 31 6.22 -6.37 -6.23
N ALA A 32 7.05 -5.34 -6.04
CA ALA A 32 7.61 -5.01 -4.73
C ALA A 32 6.53 -4.63 -3.70
N ASN A 33 5.54 -3.81 -4.10
CA ASN A 33 4.44 -3.42 -3.22
C ASN A 33 3.46 -4.55 -2.93
N VAL A 34 3.19 -5.45 -3.89
CA VAL A 34 2.35 -6.63 -3.68
C VAL A 34 2.99 -7.54 -2.62
N TYR A 35 4.28 -7.87 -2.76
CA TYR A 35 4.99 -8.67 -1.76
C TYR A 35 4.96 -8.00 -0.38
N LEU A 36 5.38 -6.73 -0.32
CA LEU A 36 5.48 -5.99 0.93
C LEU A 36 4.12 -5.84 1.61
N GLY A 37 3.10 -5.44 0.87
CA GLY A 37 1.78 -5.18 1.42
C GLY A 37 1.08 -6.46 1.89
N LEU A 38 1.36 -7.62 1.28
CA LEU A 38 0.93 -8.91 1.84
C LEU A 38 1.70 -9.26 3.12
N LYS A 39 2.99 -8.92 3.21
CA LYS A 39 3.82 -9.18 4.39
C LYS A 39 3.44 -8.31 5.59
N VAL A 40 3.28 -6.99 5.40
CA VAL A 40 3.11 -6.02 6.51
C VAL A 40 1.79 -5.25 6.50
N GLY A 41 0.98 -5.35 5.44
CA GLY A 41 -0.30 -4.63 5.35
C GLY A 41 -0.21 -3.16 4.96
N LEU A 42 0.90 -2.73 4.37
CA LEU A 42 1.19 -1.34 3.98
C LEU A 42 1.77 -1.30 2.56
N THR A 43 1.43 -0.26 1.81
CA THR A 43 2.03 0.09 0.51
C THR A 43 2.69 1.46 0.61
N PHE A 44 3.56 1.81 -0.33
CA PHE A 44 4.22 3.11 -0.37
C PHE A 44 4.09 3.75 -1.76
N ALA A 45 4.02 5.08 -1.80
CA ALA A 45 3.96 5.82 -3.05
C ALA A 45 5.27 5.69 -3.83
N THR A 46 5.14 5.56 -5.15
CA THR A 46 6.26 5.30 -6.07
C THR A 46 6.67 6.54 -6.86
N ALA A 47 5.93 7.64 -6.75
CA ALA A 47 6.10 8.86 -7.53
C ALA A 47 7.50 9.49 -7.41
N ILE A 48 7.98 9.74 -6.18
CA ILE A 48 9.28 10.39 -5.95
C ILE A 48 10.45 9.51 -6.43
N PRO A 49 10.55 8.22 -6.04
CA PRO A 49 11.58 7.33 -6.58
C PRO A 49 11.53 7.20 -8.10
N ALA A 50 10.33 7.11 -8.68
CA ALA A 50 10.17 7.02 -10.13
C ALA A 50 10.65 8.29 -10.84
N ALA A 51 10.44 9.48 -10.28
CA ALA A 51 10.99 10.72 -10.82
C ALA A 51 12.52 10.70 -10.86
N VAL A 52 13.17 10.29 -9.76
CA VAL A 52 14.65 10.19 -9.67
C VAL A 52 15.21 9.18 -10.68
N ILE A 53 14.58 8.00 -10.79
CA ILE A 53 14.97 6.95 -11.76
C ILE A 53 14.79 7.45 -13.19
N SER A 54 13.63 8.04 -13.50
CA SER A 54 13.32 8.57 -14.82
C SER A 54 14.36 9.59 -15.27
N MET A 55 14.65 10.60 -14.44
CA MET A 55 15.61 11.65 -14.79
C MET A 55 17.02 11.10 -14.98
N SER A 56 17.42 10.13 -14.16
CA SER A 56 18.74 9.52 -14.27
C SER A 56 18.92 8.73 -15.57
N ILE A 57 17.84 8.14 -16.11
CA ILE A 57 17.87 7.33 -17.33
C ILE A 57 17.61 8.19 -18.58
N LEU A 58 16.58 9.03 -18.57
CA LEU A 58 16.22 9.83 -19.74
C LEU A 58 17.26 10.91 -20.06
N ARG A 59 18.09 11.31 -19.08
CA ARG A 59 19.16 12.29 -19.30
C ARG A 59 20.23 11.85 -20.30
N TYR A 60 20.35 10.56 -20.60
CA TYR A 60 21.23 10.07 -21.67
C TYR A 60 20.70 10.39 -23.08
N PHE A 61 19.48 10.92 -23.21
CA PHE A 61 18.89 11.30 -24.48
C PHE A 61 18.88 12.82 -24.67
N SER A 62 19.45 13.32 -25.76
CA SER A 62 19.59 14.76 -26.04
C SER A 62 18.28 15.57 -26.05
N ASN A 63 17.14 14.89 -26.26
CA ASN A 63 15.82 15.52 -26.37
C ASN A 63 14.92 15.15 -25.19
N HIS A 64 15.48 14.91 -24.00
CA HIS A 64 14.69 14.70 -22.79
C HIS A 64 14.05 16.02 -22.34
N SER A 65 12.98 15.94 -21.55
CA SER A 65 12.35 17.12 -20.95
C SER A 65 11.76 16.81 -19.58
N ILE A 66 11.58 17.84 -18.74
CA ILE A 66 10.91 17.70 -17.44
C ILE A 66 9.50 17.09 -17.58
N VAL A 67 8.76 17.49 -18.61
CA VAL A 67 7.39 17.02 -18.88
C VAL A 67 7.36 15.57 -19.37
N GLU A 68 8.39 15.10 -20.09
CA GLU A 68 8.53 13.66 -20.43
C GLU A 68 8.83 12.83 -19.17
N ASN A 69 9.71 13.31 -18.30
CA ASN A 69 9.99 12.66 -17.00
C ASN A 69 8.74 12.63 -16.10
N ASN A 70 7.94 13.68 -16.13
CA ASN A 70 6.66 13.70 -15.43
C ASN A 70 5.68 12.65 -15.97
N ILE A 71 5.65 12.39 -17.28
CA ILE A 71 4.84 11.31 -17.85
C ILE A 71 5.33 9.94 -17.35
N VAL A 72 6.64 9.70 -17.33
CA VAL A 72 7.21 8.45 -16.77
C VAL A 72 6.81 8.27 -15.30
N GLN A 73 6.95 9.33 -14.50
CA GLN A 73 6.57 9.34 -13.09
C GLN A 73 5.08 9.06 -12.90
N THR A 74 4.23 9.70 -13.70
CA THR A 74 2.77 9.50 -13.72
C THR A 74 2.42 8.03 -14.00
N ILE A 75 3.04 7.39 -15.00
CA ILE A 75 2.81 5.96 -15.31
C ILE A 75 3.23 5.09 -14.12
N ALA A 76 4.43 5.33 -13.60
CA ALA A 76 5.02 4.57 -12.48
C ALA A 76 4.28 4.74 -11.15
N SER A 77 3.60 5.85 -10.94
CA SER A 77 2.80 6.15 -9.74
C SER A 77 1.66 5.15 -9.53
N ALA A 78 1.07 4.65 -10.63
CA ALA A 78 0.01 3.64 -10.59
C ALA A 78 0.42 2.33 -9.90
N ALA A 79 1.73 2.04 -9.81
CA ALA A 79 2.24 0.84 -9.16
C ALA A 79 1.94 0.80 -7.66
N GLY A 80 2.21 1.89 -6.95
CA GLY A 80 2.01 1.96 -5.50
C GLY A 80 0.54 1.83 -5.13
N THR A 81 -0.35 2.49 -5.87
CA THR A 81 -1.77 2.53 -5.56
C THR A 81 -2.54 1.31 -6.01
N LEU A 82 -2.35 0.87 -7.26
CA LEU A 82 -3.10 -0.27 -7.75
C LEU A 82 -2.74 -1.54 -6.97
N SER A 83 -1.50 -1.65 -6.48
CA SER A 83 -1.08 -2.76 -5.61
C SER A 83 -1.87 -2.87 -4.32
N ALA A 84 -2.50 -1.80 -3.82
CA ALA A 84 -3.34 -1.86 -2.62
C ALA A 84 -4.56 -2.79 -2.81
N ILE A 85 -4.88 -3.23 -4.03
CA ILE A 85 -5.89 -4.27 -4.29
C ILE A 85 -5.64 -5.58 -3.50
N ILE A 86 -4.39 -5.83 -3.07
CA ILE A 86 -4.03 -6.91 -2.14
C ILE A 86 -4.73 -6.82 -0.78
N PHE A 87 -5.38 -5.69 -0.47
CA PHE A 87 -6.19 -5.55 0.73
C PHE A 87 -7.56 -6.22 0.60
N VAL A 88 -7.99 -6.58 -0.62
CA VAL A 88 -9.31 -7.19 -0.86
C VAL A 88 -9.19 -8.56 -1.52
N LEU A 89 -8.46 -8.68 -2.64
CA LEU A 89 -8.46 -9.90 -3.46
C LEU A 89 -7.96 -11.16 -2.73
N PRO A 90 -6.89 -11.13 -1.91
CA PRO A 90 -6.51 -12.30 -1.12
C PRO A 90 -7.62 -12.77 -0.17
N GLY A 91 -8.56 -11.90 0.20
CA GLY A 91 -9.74 -12.26 0.96
C GLY A 91 -10.56 -13.37 0.29
N LEU A 92 -10.66 -13.38 -1.05
CA LEU A 92 -11.35 -14.44 -1.80
C LEU A 92 -10.70 -15.82 -1.62
N VAL A 93 -9.36 -15.86 -1.55
CA VAL A 93 -8.60 -17.08 -1.24
C VAL A 93 -8.75 -17.45 0.23
N MET A 94 -8.68 -16.47 1.13
CA MET A 94 -8.77 -16.69 2.59
C MET A 94 -10.13 -17.21 3.04
N ILE A 95 -11.21 -16.89 2.32
CA ILE A 95 -12.55 -17.46 2.58
C ILE A 95 -12.77 -18.80 1.85
N GLY A 96 -11.81 -19.28 1.07
CA GLY A 96 -11.88 -20.54 0.33
C GLY A 96 -12.68 -20.48 -0.98
N TRP A 97 -13.01 -19.29 -1.48
CA TRP A 97 -13.75 -19.14 -2.74
C TRP A 97 -12.85 -19.29 -3.96
N TRP A 98 -11.62 -18.77 -3.87
CA TRP A 98 -10.61 -18.88 -4.91
C TRP A 98 -9.50 -19.84 -4.48
N SER A 99 -9.13 -20.78 -5.35
CA SER A 99 -7.96 -21.65 -5.17
C SER A 99 -6.66 -21.03 -5.69
N GLY A 100 -6.77 -19.94 -6.43
CA GLY A 100 -5.69 -19.21 -7.09
C GLY A 100 -6.18 -17.81 -7.49
N PHE A 101 -5.41 -17.08 -8.27
CA PHE A 101 -5.82 -15.80 -8.85
C PHE A 101 -6.04 -15.98 -10.35
N PRO A 102 -7.30 -16.12 -10.83
CA PRO A 102 -7.57 -16.28 -12.25
C PRO A 102 -7.06 -15.04 -12.99
N TYR A 103 -6.10 -15.25 -13.91
CA TYR A 103 -5.32 -14.17 -14.49
C TYR A 103 -6.21 -13.11 -15.14
N TRP A 104 -7.03 -13.49 -16.12
CA TRP A 104 -7.85 -12.53 -16.89
C TRP A 104 -8.91 -11.84 -16.05
N ILE A 105 -9.54 -12.54 -15.11
CA ILE A 105 -10.54 -11.96 -14.20
C ILE A 105 -9.86 -10.92 -13.30
N THR A 106 -8.71 -11.26 -12.73
CA THR A 106 -7.95 -10.35 -11.85
C THR A 106 -7.44 -9.12 -12.62
N VAL A 107 -6.92 -9.31 -13.83
CA VAL A 107 -6.52 -8.21 -14.74
C VAL A 107 -7.71 -7.30 -15.03
N ALA A 108 -8.87 -7.88 -15.34
CA ALA A 108 -10.06 -7.12 -15.69
C ALA A 108 -10.62 -6.34 -14.50
N VAL A 109 -10.68 -6.94 -13.31
CA VAL A 109 -11.11 -6.26 -12.06
C VAL A 109 -10.20 -5.09 -11.74
N CYS A 110 -8.87 -5.30 -11.73
CA CYS A 110 -7.91 -4.24 -11.45
C CYS A 110 -7.92 -3.17 -12.54
N GLY A 111 -7.98 -3.59 -13.81
CA GLY A 111 -7.95 -2.71 -14.98
C GLY A 111 -9.18 -1.82 -15.07
N VAL A 112 -10.39 -2.39 -15.00
CA VAL A 112 -11.62 -1.61 -15.13
C VAL A 112 -11.85 -0.72 -13.91
N GLY A 113 -11.62 -1.23 -12.70
CA GLY A 113 -11.68 -0.41 -11.48
C GLY A 113 -10.68 0.74 -11.52
N GLY A 114 -9.44 0.47 -11.93
CA GLY A 114 -8.41 1.51 -12.05
C GLY A 114 -8.73 2.54 -13.14
N ILE A 115 -9.19 2.12 -14.33
CA ILE A 115 -9.59 3.03 -15.41
C ILE A 115 -10.74 3.93 -14.96
N LEU A 116 -11.74 3.39 -14.27
CA LEU A 116 -12.81 4.19 -13.67
C LEU A 116 -12.26 5.21 -12.66
N GLY A 117 -11.30 4.82 -11.83
CA GLY A 117 -10.58 5.73 -10.93
C GLY A 117 -9.90 6.88 -11.69
N VAL A 118 -9.25 6.59 -12.82
CA VAL A 118 -8.72 7.64 -13.71
C VAL A 118 -9.84 8.54 -14.20
N MET A 119 -10.90 7.98 -14.76
CA MET A 119 -12.02 8.77 -15.31
C MET A 119 -12.68 9.67 -14.27
N TYR A 120 -12.88 9.19 -13.03
CA TYR A 120 -13.46 10.00 -11.95
C TYR A 120 -12.50 11.07 -11.43
N SER A 121 -11.19 10.86 -11.48
CA SER A 121 -10.22 11.90 -11.09
C SER A 121 -10.21 13.11 -12.04
N ILE A 122 -10.60 12.94 -13.32
CA ILE A 122 -10.59 14.01 -14.33
C ILE A 122 -11.51 15.20 -13.98
N PRO A 123 -12.82 15.02 -13.71
CA PRO A 123 -13.66 16.13 -13.28
C PRO A 123 -13.24 16.69 -11.92
N LEU A 124 -12.73 15.85 -11.02
CA LEU A 124 -12.28 16.25 -9.69
C LEU A 124 -11.02 17.12 -9.72
N ARG A 125 -10.16 17.00 -10.74
CA ARG A 125 -8.95 17.82 -10.91
C ARG A 125 -9.26 19.32 -10.82
N ARG A 126 -10.31 19.77 -11.51
CA ARG A 126 -10.65 21.20 -11.48
C ARG A 126 -11.12 21.68 -10.10
N ALA A 127 -11.83 20.81 -9.40
CA ALA A 127 -12.39 21.07 -8.08
C ALA A 127 -11.33 21.07 -6.97
N LEU A 128 -10.42 20.11 -7.04
CA LEU A 128 -9.51 19.78 -5.93
C LEU A 128 -8.07 20.20 -6.21
N VAL A 129 -7.61 20.23 -7.47
CA VAL A 129 -6.21 20.48 -7.81
C VAL A 129 -5.99 21.93 -8.27
N THR A 130 -6.70 22.38 -9.31
CA THR A 130 -6.49 23.72 -9.90
C THR A 130 -7.29 24.81 -9.19
N GLY A 131 -8.49 24.50 -8.70
CA GLY A 131 -9.40 25.44 -8.03
C GLY A 131 -9.40 25.33 -6.50
N SER A 132 -8.35 24.77 -5.89
CA SER A 132 -8.26 24.62 -4.43
C SER A 132 -6.85 24.87 -3.90
N ASP A 133 -6.79 25.29 -2.63
CA ASP A 133 -5.55 25.53 -1.88
C ASP A 133 -5.08 24.31 -1.09
N LEU A 134 -5.50 23.10 -1.51
CA LEU A 134 -5.00 21.86 -0.91
C LEU A 134 -3.48 21.74 -1.07
N PRO A 135 -2.75 21.26 -0.04
CA PRO A 135 -1.29 21.29 -0.02
C PRO A 135 -0.62 20.30 -0.98
N TYR A 136 -1.21 19.13 -1.25
CA TYR A 136 -0.65 18.07 -2.09
C TYR A 136 0.84 17.79 -1.82
N PRO A 137 1.21 17.42 -0.59
CA PRO A 137 2.61 17.37 -0.16
C PRO A 137 3.48 16.45 -1.03
N GLU A 138 2.95 15.30 -1.44
CA GLU A 138 3.68 14.34 -2.28
C GLU A 138 3.79 14.81 -3.74
N GLY A 139 2.71 15.38 -4.31
CA GLY A 139 2.75 15.94 -5.66
C GLY A 139 3.67 17.16 -5.77
N VAL A 140 3.70 18.01 -4.75
CA VAL A 140 4.64 19.14 -4.64
C VAL A 140 6.08 18.63 -4.54
N ALA A 141 6.33 17.64 -3.67
CA ALA A 141 7.66 17.05 -3.53
C ALA A 141 8.16 16.38 -4.84
N ALA A 142 7.28 15.68 -5.55
CA ALA A 142 7.61 15.10 -6.85
C ALA A 142 7.90 16.19 -7.91
N ALA A 143 7.14 17.28 -7.91
CA ALA A 143 7.37 18.41 -8.82
C ALA A 143 8.70 19.09 -8.54
N GLU A 144 9.06 19.26 -7.26
CA GLU A 144 10.33 19.82 -6.84
C GLU A 144 11.50 18.96 -7.33
N VAL A 145 11.40 17.63 -7.16
CA VAL A 145 12.40 16.67 -7.65
C VAL A 145 12.57 16.78 -9.17
N LEU A 146 11.47 16.87 -9.92
CA LEU A 146 11.51 17.05 -11.37
C LEU A 146 12.14 18.38 -11.79
N LYS A 147 11.86 19.48 -11.08
CA LYS A 147 12.41 20.82 -11.36
C LYS A 147 13.89 20.93 -11.04
N VAL A 148 14.28 20.50 -9.84
CA VAL A 148 15.68 20.49 -9.39
C VAL A 148 16.50 19.61 -10.33
N GLY A 149 15.99 18.43 -10.66
CA GLY A 149 16.68 17.46 -11.51
C GLY A 149 16.96 17.87 -12.95
N ASP A 150 16.27 18.89 -13.48
CA ASP A 150 16.50 19.44 -14.81
C ASP A 150 17.69 20.44 -14.84
N THR A 151 18.17 20.88 -13.67
CA THR A 151 19.35 21.74 -13.53
C THR A 151 20.67 20.93 -13.52
N GLN A 152 21.82 21.57 -13.77
CA GLN A 152 23.12 20.89 -13.68
C GLN A 152 23.48 20.43 -12.26
N GLN A 153 23.07 21.19 -11.22
CA GLN A 153 23.31 20.84 -9.83
C GLN A 153 22.40 19.70 -9.36
N GLY A 154 21.09 19.80 -9.63
CA GLY A 154 20.14 18.73 -9.27
C GLY A 154 20.36 17.43 -10.05
N ALA A 155 21.14 17.49 -11.11
CA ALA A 155 21.61 16.35 -11.86
C ALA A 155 22.59 15.46 -11.09
N ASP A 156 23.49 16.05 -10.30
CA ASP A 156 24.38 15.30 -9.42
C ASP A 156 23.63 14.83 -8.17
N GLU A 157 22.67 15.62 -7.67
CA GLU A 157 21.74 15.18 -6.62
C GLU A 157 20.92 13.96 -7.04
N ASN A 158 20.40 13.93 -8.27
CA ASN A 158 19.66 12.79 -8.80
C ASN A 158 20.53 11.54 -8.94
N ARG A 159 21.80 11.71 -9.33
CA ARG A 159 22.76 10.59 -9.40
C ARG A 159 23.00 10.01 -8.02
N ASP A 160 23.14 10.86 -7.01
CA ASP A 160 23.29 10.40 -5.63
C ASP A 160 22.01 9.75 -5.11
N GLY A 161 20.83 10.32 -5.41
CA GLY A 161 19.55 9.69 -5.14
C GLY A 161 19.43 8.29 -5.75
N LEU A 162 19.74 8.14 -7.04
CA LEU A 162 19.74 6.84 -7.72
C LEU A 162 20.76 5.87 -7.12
N ARG A 163 21.98 6.34 -6.77
CA ARG A 163 23.00 5.51 -6.11
C ARG A 163 22.52 5.02 -4.75
N ILE A 164 21.85 5.85 -3.97
CA ILE A 164 21.30 5.46 -2.67
C ILE A 164 20.18 4.43 -2.83
N ILE A 165 19.26 4.61 -3.79
CA ILE A 165 18.24 3.59 -4.12
C ILE A 165 18.92 2.28 -4.52
N ALA A 166 19.84 2.32 -5.48
CA ALA A 166 20.51 1.13 -6.01
C ALA A 166 21.32 0.41 -4.93
N LEU A 167 22.07 1.15 -4.10
CA LEU A 167 22.84 0.60 -2.99
C LEU A 167 21.92 -0.07 -1.97
N GLY A 168 20.86 0.63 -1.54
CA GLY A 168 19.86 0.06 -0.63
C GLY A 168 19.24 -1.21 -1.20
N SER A 169 18.83 -1.19 -2.47
CA SER A 169 18.22 -2.34 -3.14
C SER A 169 19.17 -3.54 -3.22
N VAL A 170 20.42 -3.33 -3.66
CA VAL A 170 21.39 -4.41 -3.80
C VAL A 170 21.78 -5.00 -2.45
N VAL A 171 22.05 -4.15 -1.44
CA VAL A 171 22.42 -4.60 -0.10
C VAL A 171 21.27 -5.37 0.57
N SER A 172 20.04 -4.92 0.37
CA SER A 172 18.83 -5.58 0.87
C SER A 172 18.55 -6.92 0.21
N ALA A 173 18.63 -6.98 -1.12
CA ALA A 173 18.52 -8.24 -1.86
C ALA A 173 19.65 -9.22 -1.49
N ALA A 174 20.89 -8.72 -1.33
CA ALA A 174 22.03 -9.55 -0.97
C ALA A 174 21.89 -10.14 0.44
N PHE A 175 21.43 -9.37 1.42
CA PHE A 175 21.17 -9.89 2.76
C PHE A 175 20.09 -10.98 2.74
N ALA A 176 18.99 -10.75 2.05
CA ALA A 176 17.93 -11.75 1.90
C ALA A 176 18.40 -13.01 1.14
N PHE A 177 19.26 -12.84 0.14
CA PHE A 177 19.90 -13.95 -0.57
C PHE A 177 20.82 -14.76 0.35
N LEU A 178 21.68 -14.13 1.15
CA LEU A 178 22.51 -14.83 2.13
C LEU A 178 21.66 -15.62 3.14
N ALA A 179 20.50 -15.07 3.54
CA ALA A 179 19.56 -15.77 4.40
C ALA A 179 18.94 -16.99 3.71
N SER A 180 18.58 -16.90 2.43
CA SER A 180 18.07 -18.03 1.65
C SER A 180 19.08 -19.18 1.48
N LEU A 181 20.37 -18.85 1.49
CA LEU A 181 21.47 -19.83 1.46
C LEU A 181 21.69 -20.51 2.82
N LYS A 182 21.00 -20.05 3.89
CA LYS A 182 21.24 -20.40 5.29
C LYS A 182 22.66 -20.07 5.80
N LEU A 183 23.36 -19.13 5.14
CA LEU A 183 24.65 -18.62 5.61
C LEU A 183 24.49 -17.67 6.81
N ILE A 184 23.33 -17.02 6.87
CA ILE A 184 22.88 -16.21 8.00
C ILE A 184 21.42 -16.57 8.29
N SER A 185 20.98 -16.39 9.53
CA SER A 185 19.56 -16.39 9.84
C SER A 185 19.02 -14.97 9.71
N ASN A 186 17.83 -14.83 9.13
CA ASN A 186 17.08 -13.58 9.12
C ASN A 186 15.89 -13.63 10.09
N SER A 187 15.80 -14.65 10.94
CA SER A 187 14.76 -14.79 11.95
C SER A 187 15.37 -15.15 13.29
N LEU A 188 14.81 -14.58 14.34
CA LEU A 188 15.06 -14.97 15.73
C LEU A 188 13.70 -15.30 16.31
N ALA A 189 13.56 -16.47 16.92
CA ALA A 189 12.32 -16.87 17.58
C ALA A 189 12.65 -17.65 18.85
N HIS A 190 12.17 -17.15 20.00
CA HIS A 190 12.34 -17.82 21.28
C HIS A 190 11.05 -17.77 22.08
N VAL A 191 10.70 -18.89 22.71
CA VAL A 191 9.54 -19.00 23.58
C VAL A 191 10.02 -18.92 25.03
N PHE A 192 9.39 -18.05 25.80
CA PHE A 192 9.71 -17.81 27.21
C PHE A 192 8.55 -18.28 28.09
N LYS A 193 8.84 -19.10 29.09
CA LYS A 193 7.88 -19.45 30.12
C LYS A 193 7.83 -18.34 31.18
N ILE A 194 6.63 -17.89 31.55
CA ILE A 194 6.40 -16.90 32.60
C ILE A 194 5.38 -17.49 33.58
N GLY A 195 5.85 -17.99 34.72
CA GLY A 195 4.98 -18.71 35.67
C GLY A 195 4.39 -19.98 35.05
N SER A 196 3.06 -20.12 35.11
CA SER A 196 2.31 -21.20 34.47
C SER A 196 1.82 -20.87 33.05
N GLY A 197 2.12 -19.67 32.55
CA GLY A 197 1.91 -19.28 31.15
C GLY A 197 3.24 -19.06 30.42
N GLY A 198 3.18 -18.36 29.30
CA GLY A 198 4.37 -17.93 28.59
C GLY A 198 4.09 -16.92 27.48
N THR A 199 5.19 -16.42 26.94
CA THR A 199 5.21 -15.49 25.81
C THR A 199 6.24 -15.96 24.79
N MET A 200 6.30 -15.29 23.66
CA MET A 200 7.31 -15.54 22.63
C MET A 200 7.92 -14.22 22.17
N PHE A 201 9.20 -14.30 21.84
CA PHE A 201 9.95 -13.25 21.19
C PHE A 201 10.21 -13.64 19.75
N GLY A 202 10.02 -12.70 18.84
CA GLY A 202 10.27 -12.88 17.43
C GLY A 202 10.88 -11.62 16.83
N ALA A 203 11.92 -11.75 16.00
CA ALA A 203 12.46 -10.66 15.20
C ALA A 203 12.83 -11.15 13.80
N SER A 204 12.23 -10.57 12.76
CA SER A 204 12.62 -10.82 11.36
C SER A 204 13.61 -9.74 10.93
N LEU A 205 14.89 -10.10 10.82
CA LEU A 205 15.99 -9.23 10.40
C LEU A 205 15.83 -8.84 8.92
N SER A 206 14.91 -7.92 8.66
CA SER A 206 14.51 -7.48 7.33
C SER A 206 14.84 -6.00 7.16
N PHE A 207 15.62 -5.68 6.12
CA PHE A 207 15.90 -4.29 5.80
C PHE A 207 14.68 -3.60 5.18
N ALA A 208 13.78 -4.33 4.52
CA ALA A 208 12.49 -3.78 4.13
C ALA A 208 11.67 -3.33 5.33
N LEU A 209 11.66 -4.07 6.45
CA LEU A 209 10.97 -3.63 7.67
C LEU A 209 11.60 -2.37 8.29
N ILE A 210 12.94 -2.22 8.21
CA ILE A 210 13.63 -0.97 8.58
C ILE A 210 13.17 0.18 7.67
N GLY A 211 13.09 -0.06 6.36
CA GLY A 211 12.60 0.92 5.40
C GLY A 211 11.14 1.32 5.65
N VAL A 212 10.25 0.35 5.87
CA VAL A 212 8.84 0.59 6.24
C VAL A 212 8.77 1.42 7.52
N GLY A 213 9.53 1.05 8.55
CA GLY A 213 9.62 1.82 9.79
C GLY A 213 9.98 3.28 9.56
N HIS A 214 11.02 3.53 8.76
CA HIS A 214 11.45 4.88 8.40
C HIS A 214 10.31 5.67 7.74
N LEU A 215 9.63 5.07 6.76
CA LEU A 215 8.57 5.75 5.99
C LEU A 215 7.32 6.04 6.82
N VAL A 216 6.89 5.11 7.68
CA VAL A 216 5.65 5.25 8.44
C VAL A 216 5.85 6.12 9.69
N GLY A 217 7.09 6.22 10.18
CA GLY A 217 7.49 7.20 11.19
C GLY A 217 7.20 6.81 12.64
N ILE A 218 7.75 7.61 13.56
CA ILE A 218 7.85 7.26 14.98
C ILE A 218 6.49 7.08 15.66
N THR A 219 5.49 7.85 15.26
CA THR A 219 4.13 7.79 15.83
C THR A 219 3.51 6.41 15.64
N VAL A 220 3.58 5.88 14.42
CA VAL A 220 3.02 4.56 14.11
C VAL A 220 3.92 3.46 14.69
N GLY A 221 5.24 3.63 14.65
CA GLY A 221 6.18 2.70 15.29
C GLY A 221 5.89 2.51 16.78
N ILE A 222 5.69 3.60 17.54
CA ILE A 222 5.34 3.52 18.97
C ILE A 222 3.97 2.86 19.16
N ALA A 223 2.96 3.19 18.34
CA ALA A 223 1.66 2.55 18.42
C ALA A 223 1.73 1.04 18.18
N MET A 224 2.53 0.58 17.22
CA MET A 224 2.76 -0.85 17.00
C MET A 224 3.46 -1.51 18.19
N LEU A 225 4.43 -0.84 18.85
CA LEU A 225 5.05 -1.34 20.08
C LEU A 225 4.04 -1.47 21.22
N VAL A 226 3.13 -0.51 21.39
CA VAL A 226 2.06 -0.59 22.39
C VAL A 226 1.19 -1.81 22.11
N GLY A 227 0.82 -2.04 20.85
CA GLY A 227 0.07 -3.23 20.45
C GLY A 227 0.82 -4.54 20.75
N LEU A 228 2.12 -4.58 20.47
CA LEU A 228 3.00 -5.72 20.77
C LEU A 228 3.05 -5.99 22.28
N VAL A 229 3.15 -4.97 23.12
CA VAL A 229 3.13 -5.11 24.59
C VAL A 229 1.77 -5.64 25.07
N ILE A 230 0.65 -5.14 24.51
CA ILE A 230 -0.69 -5.66 24.84
C ILE A 230 -0.79 -7.15 24.48
N SER A 231 -0.43 -7.53 23.26
CA SER A 231 -0.57 -8.92 22.80
C SER A 231 0.43 -9.88 23.47
N TYR A 232 1.72 -9.60 23.38
CA TYR A 232 2.76 -10.53 23.82
C TYR A 232 3.17 -10.32 25.28
N GLY A 233 3.06 -9.09 25.80
CA GLY A 233 3.38 -8.80 27.20
C GLY A 233 2.24 -9.14 28.16
N VAL A 234 0.99 -9.02 27.73
CA VAL A 234 -0.19 -9.20 28.61
C VAL A 234 -1.08 -10.35 28.17
N LEU A 235 -1.66 -10.29 26.97
CA LEU A 235 -2.68 -11.26 26.53
C LEU A 235 -2.10 -12.68 26.44
N LEU A 236 -0.93 -12.84 25.84
CA LEU A 236 -0.36 -14.17 25.59
C LEU A 236 0.01 -14.93 26.89
N PRO A 237 0.69 -14.31 27.88
CA PRO A 237 0.88 -14.94 29.21
C PRO A 237 -0.42 -15.26 29.92
N VAL A 238 -1.43 -14.39 29.85
CA VAL A 238 -2.73 -14.58 30.51
C VAL A 238 -3.52 -15.72 29.86
N ARG A 239 -3.54 -15.80 28.53
CA ARG A 239 -4.30 -16.83 27.79
C ARG A 239 -3.62 -18.19 27.81
N SER A 240 -2.30 -18.23 27.93
CA SER A 240 -1.54 -19.48 28.11
C SER A 240 -1.46 -19.95 29.56
N TRP A 241 -2.04 -19.21 30.51
CA TRP A 241 -1.90 -19.49 31.94
C TRP A 241 -2.50 -20.84 32.33
N GLY A 242 -1.66 -21.74 32.84
CA GLY A 242 -2.07 -23.09 33.26
C GLY A 242 -2.07 -24.13 32.13
N LEU A 243 -1.85 -23.71 30.88
CA LEU A 243 -1.76 -24.60 29.71
C LEU A 243 -0.31 -25.05 29.43
N VAL A 244 0.67 -24.28 29.91
CA VAL A 244 2.10 -24.57 29.73
C VAL A 244 2.58 -25.54 30.81
N GLY A 245 2.34 -26.83 30.60
CA GLY A 245 2.75 -27.90 31.51
C GLY A 245 2.46 -29.33 31.04
N SER A 246 1.40 -29.55 30.24
CA SER A 246 1.05 -30.85 29.66
C SER A 246 1.65 -31.10 28.27
N GLU A 247 1.90 -30.04 27.52
CA GLU A 247 2.46 -30.02 26.16
C GLU A 247 3.66 -29.05 26.12
N PRO A 248 4.60 -29.20 25.16
CA PRO A 248 5.73 -28.29 25.03
C PRO A 248 5.26 -26.84 24.82
N ALA A 249 5.87 -25.91 25.56
CA ALA A 249 5.56 -24.48 25.45
C ALA A 249 5.72 -23.93 24.03
N ALA A 250 6.63 -24.53 23.26
CA ALA A 250 6.93 -24.19 21.87
C ALA A 250 5.75 -24.43 20.91
N ASP A 251 4.85 -25.36 21.24
CA ASP A 251 3.70 -25.68 20.40
C ASP A 251 2.46 -24.90 20.86
N VAL A 252 2.26 -24.83 22.18
CA VAL A 252 1.07 -24.22 22.79
C VAL A 252 1.03 -22.71 22.59
N ILE A 253 2.14 -22.00 22.82
CA ILE A 253 2.15 -20.53 22.85
C ILE A 253 1.90 -19.93 21.44
N PRO A 254 2.58 -20.39 20.37
CA PRO A 254 2.27 -19.91 19.02
C PRO A 254 0.85 -20.25 18.57
N ALA A 255 0.31 -21.42 18.98
CA ALA A 255 -1.07 -21.80 18.69
C ALA A 255 -2.10 -20.89 19.38
N ILE A 256 -1.89 -20.52 20.64
CA ILE A 256 -2.78 -19.57 21.35
C ILE A 256 -2.72 -18.20 20.70
N PHE A 257 -1.54 -17.75 20.27
CA PHE A 257 -1.43 -16.50 19.54
C PHE A 257 -2.29 -16.51 18.27
N SER A 258 -2.17 -17.56 17.44
CA SER A 258 -2.86 -17.63 16.16
C SER A 258 -4.38 -17.84 16.28
N THR A 259 -4.83 -18.63 17.25
CA THR A 259 -6.23 -19.01 17.44
C THR A 259 -7.01 -18.06 18.34
N GLU A 260 -6.35 -17.28 19.19
CA GLU A 260 -7.02 -16.40 20.14
C GLU A 260 -6.55 -14.95 20.08
N VAL A 261 -5.28 -14.69 20.39
CA VAL A 261 -4.75 -13.31 20.53
C VAL A 261 -4.87 -12.53 19.22
N ARG A 262 -4.66 -13.20 18.07
CA ARG A 262 -4.85 -12.63 16.75
C ARG A 262 -6.29 -12.18 16.50
N PHE A 263 -7.30 -12.91 17.00
CA PHE A 263 -8.71 -12.51 16.88
C PHE A 263 -9.08 -11.35 17.81
N ILE A 264 -8.46 -11.28 19.00
CA ILE A 264 -8.55 -10.09 19.87
C ILE A 264 -7.95 -8.87 19.15
N GLY A 265 -6.78 -9.02 18.52
CA GLY A 265 -6.19 -7.99 17.66
C GLY A 265 -7.12 -7.57 16.52
N ALA A 266 -7.77 -8.53 15.85
CA ALA A 266 -8.74 -8.25 14.80
C ALA A 266 -9.95 -7.42 15.30
N GLY A 267 -10.46 -7.70 16.51
CA GLY A 267 -11.51 -6.90 17.14
C GLY A 267 -11.07 -5.47 17.44
N ALA A 268 -9.83 -5.27 17.90
CA ALA A 268 -9.28 -3.93 18.12
C ALA A 268 -9.14 -3.16 16.80
N ILE A 269 -8.66 -3.82 15.73
CA ILE A 269 -8.58 -3.24 14.39
C ILE A 269 -9.98 -2.90 13.87
N ALA A 270 -10.98 -3.77 14.04
CA ALA A 270 -12.35 -3.53 13.58
C ALA A 270 -12.96 -2.28 14.20
N VAL A 271 -12.82 -2.08 15.52
CA VAL A 271 -13.29 -0.86 16.18
C VAL A 271 -12.49 0.37 15.75
N ALA A 272 -11.16 0.25 15.64
CA ALA A 272 -10.32 1.31 15.13
C ALA A 272 -10.69 1.72 13.69
N ALA A 273 -11.10 0.76 12.86
CA ALA A 273 -11.59 1.00 11.51
C ALA A 273 -12.94 1.72 11.49
N ILE A 274 -13.90 1.32 12.33
CA ILE A 274 -15.18 2.02 12.50
C ILE A 274 -14.93 3.45 12.96
N TRP A 275 -14.02 3.67 13.91
CA TRP A 275 -13.66 5.01 14.36
C TRP A 275 -12.98 5.84 13.28
N THR A 276 -12.10 5.21 12.50
CA THR A 276 -11.46 5.84 11.34
C THR A 276 -12.52 6.28 10.33
N LEU A 277 -13.51 5.43 10.05
CA LEU A 277 -14.67 5.77 9.24
C LEU A 277 -15.42 6.99 9.81
N LEU A 278 -15.74 7.00 11.11
CA LEU A 278 -16.42 8.13 11.75
C LEU A 278 -15.63 9.45 11.61
N LYS A 279 -14.30 9.42 11.77
CA LYS A 279 -13.44 10.59 11.57
C LYS A 279 -13.40 11.06 10.11
N ILE A 280 -13.56 10.14 9.16
CA ILE A 280 -13.54 10.44 7.72
C ILE A 280 -14.87 11.01 7.22
N ILE A 281 -16.00 10.86 7.95
CA ILE A 281 -17.32 11.40 7.54
C ILE A 281 -17.26 12.90 7.20
N GLY A 282 -16.65 13.72 8.06
CA GLY A 282 -16.57 15.17 7.83
C GLY A 282 -15.85 15.51 6.52
N PRO A 283 -14.60 15.03 6.35
CA PRO A 283 -13.89 15.19 5.09
C PRO A 283 -14.59 14.56 3.88
N VAL A 284 -15.31 13.45 4.04
CA VAL A 284 -16.14 12.86 2.97
C VAL A 284 -17.19 13.85 2.50
N ILE A 285 -17.94 14.44 3.44
CA ILE A 285 -18.95 15.45 3.13
C ILE A 285 -18.32 16.65 2.43
N ALA A 286 -17.13 17.08 2.85
CA ALA A 286 -16.39 18.16 2.19
C ALA A 286 -16.00 17.81 0.75
N GLY A 287 -15.46 16.62 0.52
CA GLY A 287 -15.13 16.11 -0.82
C GLY A 287 -16.35 16.03 -1.74
N ILE A 288 -17.49 15.53 -1.23
CA ILE A 288 -18.76 15.48 -1.97
C ILE A 288 -19.25 16.89 -2.32
N LYS A 289 -19.23 17.84 -1.37
CA LYS A 289 -19.61 19.23 -1.64
C LYS A 289 -18.72 19.88 -2.70
N GLY A 290 -17.41 19.64 -2.64
CA GLY A 290 -16.46 20.11 -3.66
C GLY A 290 -16.78 19.55 -5.05
N ALA A 291 -17.06 18.24 -5.15
CA ALA A 291 -17.49 17.61 -6.39
C ALA A 291 -18.76 18.25 -6.96
N LEU A 292 -19.79 18.50 -6.14
CA LEU A 292 -21.04 19.13 -6.59
C LEU A 292 -20.85 20.58 -7.06
N LEU A 293 -20.06 21.40 -6.34
CA LEU A 293 -19.78 22.78 -6.70
C LEU A 293 -19.01 22.89 -8.03
N SER A 294 -18.08 21.97 -8.26
CA SER A 294 -17.31 21.92 -9.52
C SER A 294 -18.16 21.64 -10.76
N SER A 295 -19.26 20.88 -10.59
CA SER A 295 -20.20 20.60 -11.68
C SER A 295 -20.99 21.85 -12.07
N GLN A 296 -21.29 22.73 -11.10
CA GLN A 296 -22.03 23.97 -11.33
C GLN A 296 -21.19 25.07 -12.00
N ASN A 297 -19.92 25.21 -11.62
CA ASN A 297 -19.04 26.27 -12.13
C ASN A 297 -18.57 26.08 -13.59
N ARG A 298 -18.86 24.92 -14.21
CA ARG A 298 -18.41 24.58 -15.58
C ARG A 298 -19.24 25.23 -16.70
N ARG A 299 -20.20 26.11 -16.36
CA ARG A 299 -21.15 26.75 -17.29
C ARG A 299 -20.71 28.11 -17.87
N GLN A 300 -19.49 28.60 -17.64
CA GLN A 300 -19.11 29.98 -17.99
C GLN A 300 -18.13 30.19 -19.18
N GLY A 301 -17.88 29.17 -20.02
CA GLY A 301 -17.41 29.39 -21.40
C GLY A 301 -16.12 30.22 -21.61
N THR A 302 -15.08 30.04 -20.79
CA THR A 302 -13.77 30.70 -20.96
C THR A 302 -12.81 29.86 -21.81
N THR A 303 -12.01 30.50 -22.66
CA THR A 303 -10.92 29.88 -23.42
C THR A 303 -9.84 29.37 -22.48
N VAL A 304 -9.49 28.09 -22.60
CA VAL A 304 -8.72 27.34 -21.60
C VAL A 304 -7.25 27.21 -22.04
N ASP A 305 -6.31 27.57 -21.16
CA ASP A 305 -4.86 27.43 -21.38
C ASP A 305 -4.47 25.97 -21.66
N VAL A 306 -3.34 25.75 -22.34
CA VAL A 306 -2.85 24.39 -22.69
C VAL A 306 -2.68 23.51 -21.44
N THR A 307 -2.30 24.11 -20.30
CA THR A 307 -2.14 23.50 -18.98
C THR A 307 -3.48 23.16 -18.28
N GLU A 308 -4.60 23.52 -18.88
CA GLU A 308 -5.96 23.27 -18.34
C GLU A 308 -6.82 22.39 -19.25
N ARG A 309 -6.23 21.85 -20.34
CA ARG A 309 -6.90 20.92 -21.27
C ARG A 309 -6.92 19.49 -20.76
N ASP A 310 -8.01 19.14 -20.07
CA ASP A 310 -8.38 17.76 -19.72
C ASP A 310 -8.95 16.99 -20.93
N ILE A 311 -9.03 15.66 -20.81
CA ILE A 311 -9.87 14.85 -21.71
C ILE A 311 -11.31 15.42 -21.68
N PRO A 312 -11.95 15.67 -22.83
CA PRO A 312 -13.30 16.20 -22.85
C PRO A 312 -14.28 15.32 -22.09
N ILE A 313 -15.16 15.93 -21.29
CA ILE A 313 -16.07 15.23 -20.37
C ILE A 313 -17.00 14.22 -21.07
N GLN A 314 -17.29 14.43 -22.36
CA GLN A 314 -18.06 13.50 -23.19
C GLN A 314 -17.34 12.16 -23.33
N TYR A 315 -16.03 12.16 -23.61
CA TYR A 315 -15.23 10.93 -23.67
C TYR A 315 -15.13 10.27 -22.30
N VAL A 316 -14.95 11.05 -21.23
CA VAL A 316 -14.95 10.53 -19.86
C VAL A 316 -16.26 9.82 -19.55
N ALA A 317 -17.40 10.44 -19.86
CA ALA A 317 -18.72 9.84 -19.66
C ALA A 317 -18.91 8.56 -20.49
N ILE A 318 -18.46 8.57 -21.76
CA ILE A 318 -18.49 7.38 -22.62
C ILE A 318 -17.66 6.25 -22.01
N VAL A 319 -16.43 6.52 -21.55
CA VAL A 319 -15.56 5.50 -20.96
C VAL A 319 -16.16 4.97 -19.65
N VAL A 320 -16.75 5.83 -18.81
CA VAL A 320 -17.43 5.41 -17.58
C VAL A 320 -18.60 4.47 -17.90
N VAL A 321 -19.49 4.86 -18.81
CA VAL A 321 -20.65 4.03 -19.19
C VAL A 321 -20.20 2.75 -19.88
N ALA A 322 -19.22 2.83 -20.77
CA ALA A 322 -18.65 1.66 -21.45
C ALA A 322 -17.97 0.69 -20.48
N SER A 323 -17.37 1.20 -19.39
CA SER A 323 -16.75 0.37 -18.34
C SER A 323 -17.78 -0.41 -17.51
N LEU A 324 -19.04 0.02 -17.45
CA LEU A 324 -20.10 -0.73 -16.77
C LEU A 324 -20.40 -2.06 -17.47
N VAL A 325 -20.19 -2.16 -18.79
CA VAL A 325 -20.41 -3.39 -19.56
C VAL A 325 -19.48 -4.52 -19.11
N PRO A 326 -18.14 -4.37 -19.14
CA PRO A 326 -17.25 -5.41 -18.63
C PRO A 326 -17.42 -5.67 -17.13
N ILE A 327 -17.79 -4.67 -16.33
CA ILE A 327 -18.14 -4.92 -14.91
C ILE A 327 -19.38 -5.82 -14.81
N ALA A 328 -20.43 -5.54 -15.56
CA ALA A 328 -21.64 -6.35 -15.57
C ALA A 328 -21.34 -7.79 -16.00
N LEU A 329 -20.49 -7.96 -17.02
CA LEU A 329 -20.04 -9.28 -17.49
C LEU A 329 -19.22 -10.01 -16.41
N LEU A 330 -18.31 -9.33 -15.72
CA LEU A 330 -17.53 -9.92 -14.62
C LEU A 330 -18.42 -10.33 -13.44
N LEU A 331 -19.41 -9.51 -13.08
CA LEU A 331 -20.35 -9.81 -12.00
C LEU A 331 -21.30 -10.94 -12.39
N TRP A 332 -21.70 -10.99 -13.66
CA TRP A 332 -22.50 -12.09 -14.19
C TRP A 332 -21.73 -13.41 -14.21
N ASP A 333 -20.50 -13.40 -14.75
CA ASP A 333 -19.58 -14.56 -14.75
C ASP A 333 -19.29 -15.06 -13.32
N PHE A 334 -19.19 -14.15 -12.35
CA PHE A 334 -19.00 -14.53 -10.95
C PHE A 334 -20.21 -15.28 -10.37
N VAL A 335 -21.43 -14.91 -10.78
CA VAL A 335 -22.68 -15.48 -10.26
C VAL A 335 -23.08 -16.75 -11.01
N ASP A 336 -22.73 -16.86 -12.29
CA ASP A 336 -23.03 -18.00 -13.13
C ASP A 336 -22.49 -19.31 -12.51
N GLY A 337 -23.34 -20.33 -12.45
CA GLY A 337 -23.01 -21.62 -11.84
C GLY A 337 -22.84 -21.62 -10.31
N THR A 338 -23.17 -20.54 -9.61
CA THR A 338 -23.12 -20.45 -8.13
C THR A 338 -24.51 -20.59 -7.49
N ALA A 339 -24.54 -20.68 -6.15
CA ALA A 339 -25.79 -20.69 -5.37
C ALA A 339 -26.62 -19.39 -5.49
N LEU A 340 -26.11 -18.36 -6.18
CA LEU A 340 -26.74 -17.05 -6.35
C LEU A 340 -27.50 -16.89 -7.68
N ASP A 341 -27.41 -17.88 -8.59
CA ASP A 341 -27.89 -17.77 -9.98
C ASP A 341 -29.36 -17.32 -10.09
N GLY A 342 -30.23 -17.85 -9.23
CA GLY A 342 -31.67 -17.53 -9.20
C GLY A 342 -32.05 -16.10 -8.79
N HIS A 343 -31.14 -15.32 -8.18
CA HIS A 343 -31.37 -13.93 -7.75
C HIS A 343 -30.32 -12.95 -8.32
N SER A 344 -29.61 -13.37 -9.38
CA SER A 344 -28.44 -12.69 -9.95
C SER A 344 -28.70 -11.26 -10.42
N LEU A 345 -29.84 -10.99 -11.07
CA LEU A 345 -30.12 -9.67 -11.66
C LEU A 345 -30.18 -8.55 -10.62
N GLY A 346 -30.78 -8.79 -9.44
CA GLY A 346 -30.92 -7.77 -8.40
C GLY A 346 -29.57 -7.38 -7.80
N ILE A 347 -28.76 -8.38 -7.42
CA ILE A 347 -27.44 -8.15 -6.82
C ILE A 347 -26.43 -7.57 -7.82
N ILE A 348 -26.54 -7.92 -9.12
CA ILE A 348 -25.71 -7.32 -10.17
C ILE A 348 -26.11 -5.85 -10.38
N ALA A 349 -27.42 -5.56 -10.48
CA ALA A 349 -27.90 -4.19 -10.68
C ALA A 349 -27.49 -3.26 -9.52
N VAL A 350 -27.68 -3.69 -8.26
CA VAL A 350 -27.27 -2.89 -7.10
C VAL A 350 -25.75 -2.70 -7.04
N SER A 351 -24.98 -3.72 -7.45
CA SER A 351 -23.51 -3.63 -7.51
C SER A 351 -23.02 -2.67 -8.60
N LEU A 352 -23.67 -2.63 -9.76
CA LEU A 352 -23.38 -1.64 -10.81
C LEU A 352 -23.69 -0.21 -10.34
N VAL A 353 -24.82 -0.01 -9.66
CA VAL A 353 -25.17 1.28 -9.06
C VAL A 353 -24.15 1.68 -8.00
N LEU A 354 -23.70 0.73 -7.18
CA LEU A 354 -22.66 0.95 -6.18
C LEU A 354 -21.35 1.37 -6.87
N VAL A 355 -20.87 0.64 -7.87
CA VAL A 355 -19.64 0.99 -8.60
C VAL A 355 -19.73 2.37 -9.25
N LEU A 356 -20.88 2.71 -9.84
CA LEU A 356 -21.09 4.00 -10.51
C LEU A 356 -21.18 5.17 -9.51
N LEU A 357 -22.06 5.08 -8.52
CA LEU A 357 -22.40 6.20 -7.64
C LEU A 357 -21.46 6.25 -6.43
N ILE A 358 -21.31 5.13 -5.73
CA ILE A 358 -20.42 5.05 -4.57
C ILE A 358 -18.97 5.14 -5.02
N GLY A 359 -18.59 4.54 -6.15
CA GLY A 359 -17.25 4.71 -6.71
C GLY A 359 -16.86 6.16 -6.96
N LEU A 360 -17.76 6.99 -7.52
CA LEU A 360 -17.51 8.43 -7.72
C LEU A 360 -17.36 9.17 -6.39
N VAL A 361 -18.24 8.89 -5.41
CA VAL A 361 -18.15 9.50 -4.08
C VAL A 361 -16.83 9.14 -3.43
N ILE A 362 -16.47 7.86 -3.42
CA ILE A 362 -15.24 7.34 -2.84
C ILE A 362 -14.01 7.95 -3.54
N ALA A 363 -14.04 8.12 -4.86
CA ALA A 363 -12.96 8.79 -5.59
C ALA A 363 -12.76 10.24 -5.13
N ALA A 364 -13.86 10.99 -4.88
CA ALA A 364 -13.78 12.35 -4.36
C ALA A 364 -13.21 12.41 -2.94
N VAL A 365 -13.58 11.45 -2.09
CA VAL A 365 -13.08 11.33 -0.71
C VAL A 365 -11.58 11.06 -0.71
N CYS A 366 -11.15 10.01 -1.42
CA CYS A 366 -9.75 9.61 -1.52
C CYS A 366 -8.90 10.73 -2.11
N GLY A 367 -9.39 11.36 -3.19
CA GLY A 367 -8.71 12.49 -3.83
C GLY A 367 -8.53 13.70 -2.91
N TYR A 368 -9.55 14.05 -2.11
CA TYR A 368 -9.46 15.13 -1.12
C TYR A 368 -8.50 14.80 0.02
N MET A 369 -8.51 13.55 0.51
CA MET A 369 -7.57 13.06 1.53
C MET A 369 -6.13 13.08 1.06
N ALA A 370 -5.86 12.55 -0.13
CA ALA A 370 -4.53 12.64 -0.72
C ALA A 370 -4.07 14.10 -0.81
N GLY A 371 -4.95 15.01 -1.26
CA GLY A 371 -4.66 16.43 -1.33
C GLY A 371 -4.30 17.08 0.02
N LEU A 372 -4.92 16.65 1.11
CA LEU A 372 -4.64 17.21 2.44
C LEU A 372 -3.37 16.65 3.11
N ILE A 373 -3.18 15.33 3.09
CA ILE A 373 -2.20 14.66 3.96
C ILE A 373 -1.18 13.78 3.23
N GLY A 374 -1.25 13.72 1.89
CA GLY A 374 -0.44 12.78 1.11
C GLY A 374 -1.20 11.51 0.78
N SER A 375 -0.87 10.89 -0.34
CA SER A 375 -1.47 9.61 -0.77
C SER A 375 -1.04 8.45 0.13
N SER A 376 0.21 8.44 0.58
CA SER A 376 0.78 7.39 1.43
C SER A 376 0.18 7.37 2.85
N ASN A 377 -0.25 8.53 3.34
CA ASN A 377 -0.91 8.68 4.65
C ASN A 377 -2.43 8.75 4.54
N SER A 378 -2.98 8.74 3.33
CA SER A 378 -4.43 8.72 3.09
C SER A 378 -5.02 7.46 3.72
N PRO A 379 -6.18 7.54 4.41
CA PRO A 379 -6.77 6.40 5.10
C PRO A 379 -7.49 5.44 4.14
N ILE A 380 -6.82 5.01 3.06
CA ILE A 380 -7.37 4.15 2.01
C ILE A 380 -7.89 2.83 2.60
N SER A 381 -7.18 2.25 3.57
CA SER A 381 -7.62 1.05 4.28
C SER A 381 -8.97 1.24 4.99
N GLY A 382 -9.17 2.38 5.66
CA GLY A 382 -10.46 2.74 6.28
C GLY A 382 -11.58 2.94 5.26
N VAL A 383 -11.26 3.56 4.12
CA VAL A 383 -12.21 3.71 3.00
C VAL A 383 -12.56 2.35 2.38
N GLY A 384 -11.62 1.42 2.28
CA GLY A 384 -11.88 0.05 1.81
C GLY A 384 -12.87 -0.70 2.69
N ILE A 385 -12.75 -0.53 4.01
CA ILE A 385 -13.67 -1.12 4.97
C ILE A 385 -15.08 -0.55 4.79
N LEU A 386 -15.20 0.77 4.59
CA LEU A 386 -16.47 1.42 4.28
C LEU A 386 -17.11 0.83 3.02
N VAL A 387 -16.32 0.69 1.94
CA VAL A 387 -16.78 0.12 0.67
C VAL A 387 -17.31 -1.30 0.87
N VAL A 388 -16.59 -2.15 1.59
CA VAL A 388 -16.98 -3.53 1.85
C VAL A 388 -18.26 -3.59 2.69
N LEU A 389 -18.38 -2.77 3.73
CA LEU A 389 -19.59 -2.75 4.58
C LEU A 389 -20.82 -2.23 3.83
N ILE A 390 -20.67 -1.15 3.05
CA ILE A 390 -21.77 -0.64 2.20
C ILE A 390 -22.18 -1.71 1.19
N ALA A 391 -21.21 -2.34 0.52
CA ALA A 391 -21.49 -3.41 -0.44
C ALA A 391 -22.20 -4.59 0.25
N ALA A 392 -21.67 -5.07 1.37
CA ALA A 392 -22.24 -6.18 2.13
C ALA A 392 -23.69 -5.91 2.53
N LEU A 393 -23.96 -4.71 3.07
CA LEU A 393 -25.30 -4.33 3.52
C LEU A 393 -26.28 -4.18 2.34
N LEU A 394 -25.88 -3.51 1.25
CA LEU A 394 -26.73 -3.34 0.08
C LEU A 394 -27.03 -4.67 -0.62
N ILE A 395 -26.03 -5.53 -0.75
CA ILE A 395 -26.17 -6.88 -1.31
C ILE A 395 -27.07 -7.72 -0.41
N ARG A 396 -26.86 -7.73 0.92
CA ARG A 396 -27.72 -8.43 1.88
C ARG A 396 -29.17 -7.97 1.82
N MET A 397 -29.41 -6.65 1.79
CA MET A 397 -30.76 -6.07 1.70
C MET A 397 -31.46 -6.42 0.39
N THR A 398 -30.70 -6.58 -0.69
CA THR A 398 -31.25 -6.91 -2.02
C THR A 398 -31.50 -8.41 -2.18
N PHE A 399 -30.63 -9.26 -1.63
CA PHE A 399 -30.74 -10.71 -1.74
C PHE A 399 -31.75 -11.29 -0.74
N GLY A 400 -31.83 -10.75 0.49
CA GLY A 400 -32.68 -11.25 1.56
C GLY A 400 -31.98 -12.31 2.42
N ASP A 401 -32.78 -13.16 3.07
CA ASP A 401 -32.27 -14.26 3.90
C ASP A 401 -31.58 -15.31 3.03
N ALA A 402 -30.39 -15.73 3.46
CA ALA A 402 -29.53 -16.64 2.73
C ALA A 402 -29.19 -17.85 3.61
N ASP A 403 -29.15 -19.04 3.00
CA ASP A 403 -28.59 -20.22 3.65
C ASP A 403 -27.06 -20.11 3.79
N ALA A 404 -26.42 -21.13 4.38
CA ALA A 404 -24.96 -21.11 4.60
C ALA A 404 -24.14 -21.07 3.29
N THR A 405 -24.58 -21.79 2.26
CA THR A 405 -23.90 -21.85 0.95
C THR A 405 -24.04 -20.52 0.22
N GLN A 406 -25.25 -19.96 0.21
CA GLN A 406 -25.54 -18.64 -0.34
C GLN A 406 -24.78 -17.56 0.42
N SER A 407 -24.69 -17.64 1.75
CA SER A 407 -23.94 -16.67 2.57
C SER A 407 -22.45 -16.65 2.20
N ALA A 408 -21.83 -17.82 2.00
CA ALA A 408 -20.45 -17.91 1.53
C ALA A 408 -20.26 -17.24 0.14
N ALA A 409 -21.18 -17.51 -0.79
CA ALA A 409 -21.16 -16.89 -2.12
C ALA A 409 -21.40 -15.37 -2.06
N LEU A 410 -22.28 -14.88 -1.19
CA LEU A 410 -22.56 -13.45 -0.99
C LEU A 410 -21.35 -12.71 -0.40
N ILE A 411 -20.64 -13.32 0.55
CA ILE A 411 -19.38 -12.78 1.08
C ILE A 411 -18.37 -12.64 -0.06
N ALA A 412 -18.20 -13.68 -0.87
CA ALA A 412 -17.26 -13.67 -1.98
C ALA A 412 -17.65 -12.62 -3.05
N PHE A 413 -18.93 -12.57 -3.44
CA PHE A 413 -19.47 -11.58 -4.37
C PHE A 413 -19.30 -10.14 -3.86
N THR A 414 -19.48 -9.94 -2.55
CA THR A 414 -19.24 -8.65 -1.90
C THR A 414 -17.77 -8.23 -1.98
N LEU A 415 -16.83 -9.12 -1.67
CA LEU A 415 -15.40 -8.84 -1.78
C LEU A 415 -14.99 -8.55 -3.24
N PHE A 416 -15.56 -9.29 -4.19
CA PHE A 416 -15.31 -9.10 -5.61
C PHE A 416 -15.81 -7.73 -6.11
N THR A 417 -17.05 -7.36 -5.78
CA THR A 417 -17.61 -6.03 -6.07
C THR A 417 -16.81 -4.92 -5.38
N ALA A 418 -16.44 -5.13 -4.11
CA ALA A 418 -15.64 -4.18 -3.36
C ALA A 418 -14.26 -3.97 -3.98
N ALA A 419 -13.63 -5.01 -4.55
CA ALA A 419 -12.33 -4.89 -5.22
C ALA A 419 -12.38 -3.92 -6.41
N ILE A 420 -13.46 -3.92 -7.20
CA ILE A 420 -13.64 -2.98 -8.32
C ILE A 420 -13.69 -1.54 -7.81
N VAL A 421 -14.50 -1.28 -6.78
CA VAL A 421 -14.62 0.05 -6.16
C VAL A 421 -13.33 0.45 -5.46
N PHE A 422 -12.60 -0.50 -4.90
CA PHE A 422 -11.31 -0.27 -4.27
C PHE A 422 -10.27 0.16 -5.32
N GLY A 423 -10.27 -0.43 -6.51
CA GLY A 423 -9.46 0.04 -7.64
C GLY A 423 -9.78 1.48 -8.05
N VAL A 424 -11.06 1.87 -7.99
CA VAL A 424 -11.47 3.28 -8.20
C VAL A 424 -10.88 4.19 -7.14
N ALA A 425 -10.99 3.79 -5.86
CA ALA A 425 -10.52 4.54 -4.70
C ALA A 425 -9.01 4.75 -4.72
N THR A 426 -8.24 3.68 -4.95
CA THR A 426 -6.78 3.71 -4.87
C THR A 426 -6.18 4.52 -6.01
N ILE A 427 -6.68 4.36 -7.23
CA ILE A 427 -6.17 5.12 -8.38
C ILE A 427 -6.54 6.60 -8.28
N SER A 428 -7.78 6.94 -7.92
CA SER A 428 -8.17 8.34 -7.76
C SER A 428 -7.39 9.09 -6.67
N ASN A 429 -6.96 8.38 -5.61
CA ASN A 429 -6.12 8.91 -4.54
C ASN A 429 -4.82 9.51 -5.08
N ASP A 430 -4.02 8.75 -5.85
CA ASP A 430 -2.72 9.23 -6.30
C ASP A 430 -2.79 10.02 -7.60
N ASN A 431 -3.78 9.75 -8.46
CA ASN A 431 -3.94 10.51 -9.69
C ASN A 431 -4.03 12.01 -9.45
N LEU A 432 -4.71 12.45 -8.40
CA LEU A 432 -4.78 13.90 -8.09
C LEU A 432 -3.44 14.46 -7.61
N GLN A 433 -2.59 13.67 -6.96
CA GLN A 433 -1.20 14.05 -6.65
C GLN A 433 -0.40 14.20 -7.94
N ASP A 434 -0.51 13.23 -8.86
CA ASP A 434 0.24 13.24 -10.12
C ASP A 434 -0.19 14.37 -11.05
N LEU A 435 -1.49 14.66 -11.09
CA LEU A 435 -2.04 15.80 -11.81
C LEU A 435 -1.61 17.13 -11.17
N LYS A 436 -1.42 17.18 -9.84
CA LYS A 436 -0.78 18.34 -9.18
C LYS A 436 0.68 18.47 -9.58
N THR A 437 1.44 17.38 -9.56
CA THR A 437 2.84 17.35 -10.03
C THR A 437 2.93 17.91 -11.44
N GLY A 438 2.08 17.41 -12.34
CA GLY A 438 1.97 17.86 -13.72
C GLY A 438 1.67 19.35 -13.86
N GLN A 439 0.69 19.84 -13.10
CA GLN A 439 0.36 21.27 -13.07
C GLN A 439 1.58 22.12 -12.69
N LEU A 440 2.34 21.69 -11.68
CA LEU A 440 3.48 22.43 -11.16
C LEU A 440 4.69 22.42 -12.11
N VAL A 441 4.83 21.41 -12.96
CA VAL A 441 5.92 21.29 -13.96
C VAL A 441 5.50 21.67 -15.39
N GLY A 442 4.24 22.05 -15.60
CA GLY A 442 3.72 22.51 -16.89
C GLY A 442 3.32 21.41 -17.87
N SER A 443 3.04 20.20 -17.40
CA SER A 443 2.57 19.09 -18.25
C SER A 443 1.15 19.31 -18.78
N THR A 444 0.86 18.80 -19.98
CA THR A 444 -0.47 18.83 -20.56
C THR A 444 -1.39 17.78 -19.89
N PRO A 445 -2.51 18.17 -19.25
CA PRO A 445 -3.30 17.27 -18.40
C PRO A 445 -3.86 16.04 -19.12
N TRP A 446 -4.38 16.17 -20.35
CA TRP A 446 -4.92 15.02 -21.07
C TRP A 446 -3.85 13.95 -21.36
N LYS A 447 -2.59 14.36 -21.58
CA LYS A 447 -1.48 13.41 -21.81
C LYS A 447 -1.14 12.66 -20.53
N GLN A 448 -1.15 13.35 -19.39
CA GLN A 448 -1.01 12.70 -18.08
C GLN A 448 -2.17 11.74 -17.80
N GLN A 449 -3.41 12.11 -18.13
CA GLN A 449 -4.58 11.24 -17.94
C GLN A 449 -4.46 9.96 -18.77
N VAL A 450 -3.95 10.05 -20.01
CA VAL A 450 -3.62 8.88 -20.82
C VAL A 450 -2.48 8.07 -20.19
N ALA A 451 -1.44 8.73 -19.68
CA ALA A 451 -0.33 8.10 -18.98
C ALA A 451 -0.79 7.31 -17.74
N LEU A 452 -1.74 7.84 -16.97
CA LEU A 452 -2.36 7.13 -15.84
C LEU A 452 -3.08 5.86 -16.29
N VAL A 453 -3.85 5.91 -17.38
CA VAL A 453 -4.48 4.72 -17.97
C VAL A 453 -3.42 3.68 -18.36
N ILE A 454 -2.32 4.10 -18.99
CA ILE A 454 -1.21 3.20 -19.35
C ILE A 454 -0.62 2.55 -18.09
N GLY A 455 -0.39 3.33 -17.02
CA GLY A 455 0.09 2.81 -15.73
C GLY A 455 -0.85 1.77 -15.14
N VAL A 456 -2.16 2.01 -15.16
CA VAL A 456 -3.17 1.04 -14.71
C VAL A 456 -3.08 -0.27 -15.49
N LEU A 457 -2.88 -0.22 -16.82
CA LEU A 457 -2.76 -1.43 -17.64
C LEU A 457 -1.50 -2.25 -17.32
N PHE A 458 -0.36 -1.60 -17.10
CA PHE A 458 0.86 -2.30 -16.67
C PHE A 458 0.69 -2.89 -15.26
N GLY A 459 0.13 -2.12 -14.32
CA GLY A 459 -0.12 -2.58 -12.96
C GLY A 459 -1.10 -3.75 -12.91
N SER A 460 -2.22 -3.67 -13.63
CA SER A 460 -3.24 -4.73 -13.65
C SER A 460 -2.71 -6.03 -14.26
N ALA A 461 -1.80 -5.95 -15.24
CA ALA A 461 -1.18 -7.13 -15.86
C ALA A 461 -0.25 -7.89 -14.90
N ILE A 462 0.48 -7.19 -14.01
CA ILE A 462 1.50 -7.81 -13.15
C ILE A 462 0.97 -8.26 -11.78
N ILE A 463 -0.13 -7.67 -11.30
CA ILE A 463 -0.73 -8.04 -10.01
C ILE A 463 -1.10 -9.54 -9.92
N PRO A 464 -1.89 -10.12 -10.84
CA PRO A 464 -2.27 -11.54 -10.75
C PRO A 464 -1.10 -12.52 -10.70
N PRO A 465 -0.08 -12.45 -11.59
CA PRO A 465 1.03 -13.42 -11.55
C PRO A 465 1.85 -13.29 -10.27
N VAL A 466 2.04 -12.08 -9.73
CA VAL A 466 2.74 -11.91 -8.44
C VAL A 466 1.89 -12.45 -7.30
N LEU A 467 0.58 -12.16 -7.25
CA LEU A 467 -0.34 -12.72 -6.26
C LEU A 467 -0.37 -14.25 -6.27
N GLN A 468 -0.49 -14.84 -7.47
CA GLN A 468 -0.46 -16.29 -7.66
C GLN A 468 0.86 -16.88 -7.16
N LEU A 469 1.98 -16.24 -7.49
CA LEU A 469 3.29 -16.68 -7.06
C LEU A 469 3.44 -16.65 -5.54
N MET A 470 2.96 -15.57 -4.90
CA MET A 470 2.97 -15.43 -3.43
C MET A 470 2.13 -16.51 -2.75
N GLN A 471 0.95 -16.78 -3.29
CA GLN A 471 0.08 -17.83 -2.76
C GLN A 471 0.71 -19.22 -2.92
N THR A 472 1.29 -19.52 -4.08
CA THR A 472 1.93 -20.82 -4.33
C THR A 472 3.19 -21.03 -3.48
N ALA A 473 3.99 -19.98 -3.26
CA ALA A 473 5.25 -20.09 -2.53
C ALA A 473 5.10 -20.05 -1.00
N PHE A 474 4.21 -19.19 -0.48
CA PHE A 474 4.10 -18.94 0.97
C PHE A 474 2.72 -19.27 1.54
N GLY A 475 1.65 -19.11 0.75
CA GLY A 475 0.28 -19.16 1.26
C GLY A 475 -0.08 -17.95 2.15
N PHE A 476 -1.29 -17.96 2.72
CA PHE A 476 -1.79 -16.88 3.59
C PHE A 476 -2.05 -17.38 5.01
N ALA A 477 -1.56 -16.65 6.01
CA ALA A 477 -1.67 -17.06 7.39
C ALA A 477 -3.14 -17.10 7.84
N GLY A 478 -3.60 -18.25 8.34
CA GLY A 478 -4.98 -18.49 8.76
C GLY A 478 -5.81 -19.27 7.74
N THR A 479 -5.25 -19.67 6.60
CA THR A 479 -5.88 -20.65 5.68
C THR A 479 -5.44 -22.08 6.02
N PRO A 480 -6.25 -23.10 5.69
CA PRO A 480 -5.83 -24.50 5.80
C PRO A 480 -4.51 -24.74 5.05
N GLY A 481 -3.55 -25.43 5.67
CA GLY A 481 -2.24 -25.71 5.07
C GLY A 481 -1.24 -24.55 5.08
N ALA A 482 -1.52 -23.45 5.78
CA ALA A 482 -0.57 -22.34 5.93
C ALA A 482 0.65 -22.78 6.78
N GLY A 483 1.84 -22.72 6.18
CA GLY A 483 3.11 -22.98 6.87
C GLY A 483 3.57 -21.83 7.78
N PRO A 484 4.70 -21.99 8.48
CA PRO A 484 5.26 -20.97 9.38
C PRO A 484 5.63 -19.66 8.65
N ASP A 485 5.98 -19.73 7.36
CA ASP A 485 6.37 -18.59 6.52
C ASP A 485 5.20 -17.95 5.75
N ALA A 486 3.95 -18.33 6.06
CA ALA A 486 2.78 -17.81 5.37
C ALA A 486 2.61 -16.29 5.54
N LEU A 487 2.21 -15.62 4.46
CA LEU A 487 2.04 -14.17 4.44
C LEU A 487 0.86 -13.75 5.31
N ALA A 488 1.05 -12.75 6.17
CA ALA A 488 0.04 -12.35 7.15
C ALA A 488 -1.23 -11.77 6.52
N ALA A 489 -1.10 -11.05 5.39
CA ALA A 489 -2.17 -10.39 4.64
C ALA A 489 -3.22 -9.69 5.54
N PRO A 490 -2.80 -8.83 6.50
CA PRO A 490 -3.65 -8.37 7.60
C PRO A 490 -4.87 -7.59 7.12
N GLN A 491 -4.74 -6.80 6.05
CA GLN A 491 -5.85 -6.00 5.50
C GLN A 491 -6.92 -6.89 4.86
N ALA A 492 -6.50 -7.90 4.07
CA ALA A 492 -7.41 -8.87 3.47
C ALA A 492 -8.12 -9.73 4.52
N ALA A 493 -7.40 -10.13 5.56
CA ALA A 493 -7.97 -10.86 6.69
C ALA A 493 -9.04 -10.05 7.42
N LEU A 494 -8.79 -8.76 7.66
CA LEU A 494 -9.75 -7.85 8.29
C LEU A 494 -10.99 -7.66 7.43
N ILE A 495 -10.82 -7.30 6.17
CA ILE A 495 -11.90 -7.02 5.23
C ILE A 495 -12.79 -8.26 5.03
N SER A 496 -12.19 -9.45 4.86
CA SER A 496 -12.95 -10.70 4.77
C SER A 496 -13.69 -11.05 6.05
N SER A 497 -13.11 -10.79 7.23
CA SER A 497 -13.77 -11.03 8.51
C SER A 497 -14.98 -10.10 8.72
N LEU A 498 -14.88 -8.83 8.32
CA LEU A 498 -16.01 -7.89 8.39
C LEU A 498 -17.13 -8.30 7.44
N ALA A 499 -16.81 -8.70 6.20
CA ALA A 499 -17.79 -9.24 5.27
C ALA A 499 -18.48 -10.49 5.85
N LYS A 500 -17.72 -11.44 6.40
CA LYS A 500 -18.27 -12.62 7.10
C LYS A 500 -19.21 -12.24 8.25
N GLY A 501 -18.86 -11.21 9.03
CA GLY A 501 -19.69 -10.72 10.13
C GLY A 501 -21.06 -10.22 9.68
N VAL A 502 -21.15 -9.52 8.54
CA VAL A 502 -22.43 -9.02 7.99
C VAL A 502 -23.33 -10.16 7.51
N PHE A 503 -22.76 -11.26 7.01
CA PHE A 503 -23.51 -12.41 6.50
C PHE A 503 -23.62 -13.59 7.51
N GLY A 504 -23.22 -13.41 8.77
CA GLY A 504 -23.54 -14.35 9.86
C GLY A 504 -22.55 -15.51 10.08
N GLY A 505 -21.24 -15.32 9.87
CA GLY A 505 -20.23 -16.37 10.08
C GLY A 505 -19.93 -16.75 11.55
N ASP A 506 -19.32 -17.94 11.73
CA ASP A 506 -18.85 -18.50 13.02
C ASP A 506 -17.61 -17.77 13.57
N LEU A 507 -17.78 -16.52 14.00
CA LEU A 507 -16.73 -15.76 14.69
C LEU A 507 -16.87 -15.93 16.20
N ASN A 508 -15.75 -16.14 16.90
CA ASN A 508 -15.74 -16.13 18.36
C ASN A 508 -15.91 -14.67 18.86
N TRP A 509 -17.17 -14.26 19.01
CA TRP A 509 -17.57 -12.91 19.39
C TRP A 509 -17.03 -12.48 20.76
N ALA A 510 -16.70 -13.42 21.65
CA ALA A 510 -16.11 -13.08 22.94
C ALA A 510 -14.67 -12.53 22.78
N LEU A 511 -13.85 -13.17 21.93
CA LEU A 511 -12.49 -12.71 21.64
C LEU A 511 -12.50 -11.38 20.88
N ILE A 512 -13.38 -11.26 19.87
CA ILE A 512 -13.54 -10.03 19.10
C ILE A 512 -14.06 -8.91 20.00
N GLY A 513 -15.02 -9.19 20.90
CA GLY A 513 -15.57 -8.24 21.86
C GLY A 513 -14.53 -7.72 22.85
N LEU A 514 -13.64 -8.59 23.34
CA LEU A 514 -12.50 -8.16 24.17
C LEU A 514 -11.57 -7.23 23.36
N GLY A 515 -11.27 -7.59 22.12
CA GLY A 515 -10.51 -6.75 21.20
C GLY A 515 -11.15 -5.39 20.98
N ALA A 516 -12.47 -5.38 20.78
CA ALA A 516 -13.25 -4.17 20.60
C ALA A 516 -13.16 -3.24 21.82
N LEU A 517 -13.24 -3.78 23.04
CA LEU A 517 -13.08 -3.01 24.28
C LEU A 517 -11.69 -2.38 24.38
N ILE A 518 -10.63 -3.14 24.07
CA ILE A 518 -9.27 -2.62 24.00
C ILE A 518 -9.18 -1.50 22.95
N GLY A 519 -9.76 -1.72 21.76
CA GLY A 519 -9.83 -0.73 20.69
C GLY A 519 -10.49 0.58 21.12
N VAL A 520 -11.64 0.52 21.82
CA VAL A 520 -12.33 1.68 22.39
C VAL A 520 -11.44 2.42 23.39
N ALA A 521 -10.74 1.70 24.27
CA ALA A 521 -9.82 2.32 25.23
C ALA A 521 -8.66 3.04 24.52
N VAL A 522 -8.07 2.42 23.50
CA VAL A 522 -7.00 3.03 22.70
C VAL A 522 -7.50 4.28 21.95
N ILE A 523 -8.71 4.24 21.40
CA ILE A 523 -9.34 5.41 20.77
C ILE A 523 -9.52 6.55 21.76
N ALA A 524 -10.01 6.26 22.97
CA ALA A 524 -10.20 7.26 24.01
C ALA A 524 -8.85 7.91 24.39
N ILE A 525 -7.78 7.11 24.48
CA ILE A 525 -6.42 7.60 24.72
C ILE A 525 -5.95 8.48 23.56
N ASP A 526 -6.05 8.03 22.31
CA ASP A 526 -5.62 8.81 21.13
C ASP A 526 -6.36 10.14 21.01
N GLU A 527 -7.67 10.15 21.24
CA GLU A 527 -8.47 11.37 21.17
C GLU A 527 -8.11 12.34 22.30
N THR A 528 -7.84 11.83 23.50
CA THR A 528 -7.37 12.64 24.62
C THR A 528 -5.99 13.23 24.33
N LEU A 529 -5.05 12.43 23.80
CA LEU A 529 -3.72 12.89 23.40
C LEU A 529 -3.82 13.94 22.28
N SER A 530 -4.64 13.69 21.26
CA SER A 530 -4.89 14.61 20.15
C SER A 530 -5.39 15.99 20.60
N ARG A 531 -6.21 16.03 21.65
CA ARG A 531 -6.79 17.28 22.16
C ARG A 531 -5.87 18.01 23.13
N THR A 532 -5.03 17.28 23.87
CA THR A 532 -4.19 17.84 24.93
C THR A 532 -2.78 18.18 24.46
N THR A 533 -2.26 17.49 23.44
CA THR A 533 -0.88 17.66 22.98
C THR A 533 -0.79 17.69 21.46
N SER A 534 0.02 18.60 20.91
CA SER A 534 0.32 18.62 19.47
C SER A 534 1.37 17.59 19.03
N LYS A 535 2.09 16.98 19.98
CA LYS A 535 3.25 16.10 19.72
C LYS A 535 2.98 14.60 19.82
N PHE A 536 1.96 14.18 20.58
CA PHE A 536 1.72 12.77 20.87
C PHE A 536 0.42 12.30 20.23
N ARG A 537 0.48 11.12 19.62
CA ARG A 537 -0.62 10.43 18.95
C ARG A 537 -0.45 8.93 19.19
N LEU A 538 -1.53 8.20 19.27
CA LEU A 538 -1.52 6.75 19.41
C LEU A 538 -2.53 6.14 18.42
N PRO A 539 -2.22 6.14 17.11
CA PRO A 539 -3.18 5.73 16.08
C PRO A 539 -3.77 4.34 16.38
N PRO A 540 -5.10 4.21 16.61
CA PRO A 540 -5.69 2.95 17.06
C PRO A 540 -5.50 1.78 16.08
N LEU A 541 -5.51 2.05 14.78
CA LEU A 541 -5.26 1.04 13.75
C LEU A 541 -3.85 0.46 13.86
N ALA A 542 -2.84 1.29 14.14
CA ALA A 542 -1.47 0.85 14.30
C ALA A 542 -1.29 -0.01 15.56
N VAL A 543 -1.96 0.35 16.66
CA VAL A 543 -2.00 -0.48 17.88
C VAL A 543 -2.64 -1.83 17.56
N GLY A 544 -3.78 -1.84 16.87
CA GLY A 544 -4.44 -3.06 16.45
C GLY A 544 -3.56 -3.94 15.55
N MET A 545 -2.84 -3.34 14.59
CA MET A 545 -1.86 -4.07 13.76
C MET A 545 -0.72 -4.65 14.60
N GLY A 546 -0.20 -3.90 15.58
CA GLY A 546 0.80 -4.39 16.54
C GLY A 546 0.30 -5.57 17.38
N MET A 547 -1.00 -5.60 17.69
CA MET A 547 -1.64 -6.71 18.39
C MET A 547 -1.86 -7.95 17.52
N TYR A 548 -2.17 -7.74 16.24
CA TYR A 548 -2.58 -8.77 15.29
C TYR A 548 -1.41 -9.48 14.59
N LEU A 549 -0.37 -8.72 14.23
CA LEU A 549 0.74 -9.22 13.45
C LEU A 549 1.76 -9.98 14.32
N PRO A 550 2.45 -10.99 13.76
CA PRO A 550 3.53 -11.69 14.45
C PRO A 550 4.62 -10.73 14.96
N MET A 551 5.16 -11.00 16.16
CA MET A 551 6.23 -10.18 16.76
C MET A 551 7.42 -9.99 15.81
N ALA A 552 7.76 -11.04 15.04
CA ALA A 552 8.84 -11.01 14.08
C ALA A 552 8.74 -9.84 13.08
N LEU A 553 7.53 -9.49 12.67
CA LEU A 553 7.28 -8.36 11.76
C LEU A 553 7.12 -7.04 12.51
N THR A 554 6.43 -7.06 13.65
CA THR A 554 6.04 -5.84 14.38
C THR A 554 7.18 -5.22 15.19
N LEU A 555 8.21 -5.97 15.57
CA LEU A 555 9.31 -5.46 16.38
C LEU A 555 10.31 -4.59 15.58
N ILE A 556 10.59 -4.96 14.33
CA ILE A 556 11.61 -4.26 13.52
C ILE A 556 11.09 -2.95 12.91
N ILE A 557 9.79 -2.85 12.61
CA ILE A 557 9.17 -1.61 12.09
C ILE A 557 9.41 -0.41 13.04
N PRO A 558 9.14 -0.49 14.35
CA PRO A 558 9.46 0.58 15.31
C PRO A 558 10.96 0.94 15.36
N ILE A 559 11.86 -0.03 15.21
CA ILE A 559 13.30 0.24 15.14
C ILE A 559 13.61 1.08 13.91
N GLY A 560 13.07 0.73 12.75
CA GLY A 560 13.17 1.54 11.54
C GLY A 560 12.63 2.95 11.72
N ALA A 561 11.50 3.10 12.43
CA ALA A 561 10.89 4.39 12.71
C ALA A 561 11.76 5.28 13.63
N ILE A 562 12.42 4.67 14.62
CA ILE A 562 13.41 5.36 15.46
C ILE A 562 14.60 5.80 14.62
N LEU A 563 15.14 4.93 13.75
CA LEU A 563 16.26 5.26 12.87
C LEU A 563 15.92 6.40 11.91
N GLY A 564 14.73 6.38 11.30
CA GLY A 564 14.21 7.47 10.48
C GLY A 564 14.15 8.78 11.26
N ARG A 565 13.55 8.77 12.47
CA ARG A 565 13.49 9.97 13.32
C ARG A 565 14.87 10.50 13.70
N VAL A 566 15.82 9.61 13.98
CA VAL A 566 17.21 9.97 14.31
C VAL A 566 17.93 10.56 13.09
N TYR A 567 17.65 10.07 11.88
CA TYR A 567 18.17 10.63 10.64
C TYR A 567 17.56 12.01 10.33
N ASP A 568 16.24 12.16 10.43
CA ASP A 568 15.56 13.44 10.20
C ASP A 568 15.96 14.51 11.22
N SER A 569 16.10 14.12 12.50
CA SER A 569 16.59 15.02 13.55
C SER A 569 18.01 15.51 13.27
N TRP A 570 18.85 14.65 12.69
CA TRP A 570 20.20 15.04 12.27
C TRP A 570 20.15 16.04 11.10
N ALA A 571 19.31 15.77 10.09
CA ALA A 571 19.13 16.68 8.97
C ALA A 571 18.70 18.08 9.45
N GLU A 572 17.67 18.14 10.29
CA GLU A 572 17.13 19.38 10.91
C GLU A 572 18.19 20.15 11.70
N ARG A 573 18.98 19.46 12.55
CA ARG A 573 20.01 20.10 13.39
C ARG A 573 21.17 20.67 12.59
N THR A 574 21.48 20.09 11.42
CA THR A 574 22.56 20.58 10.55
C THR A 574 22.17 21.78 9.68
N GLY A 575 20.89 22.15 9.62
CA GLY A 575 20.38 23.41 9.07
C GLY A 575 20.44 23.59 7.54
N ALA A 576 21.53 23.19 6.88
CA ALA A 576 21.69 23.31 5.44
C ALA A 576 20.96 22.17 4.70
N ASP A 577 20.18 22.52 3.67
CA ASP A 577 19.56 21.59 2.72
C ASP A 577 18.81 20.40 3.35
N VAL A 578 17.93 20.72 4.31
CA VAL A 578 17.19 19.76 5.12
C VAL A 578 16.31 18.85 4.25
N ASP A 579 15.66 19.40 3.23
CA ASP A 579 14.73 18.67 2.37
C ASP A 579 15.44 17.64 1.50
N ARG A 580 16.60 17.97 0.91
CA ARG A 580 17.45 16.99 0.21
C ARG A 580 17.93 15.90 1.16
N LYS A 581 18.40 16.26 2.36
CA LYS A 581 18.87 15.29 3.35
C LYS A 581 17.77 14.30 3.70
N LYS A 582 16.57 14.77 4.08
CA LYS A 582 15.41 13.94 4.37
C LYS A 582 15.01 13.07 3.18
N ARG A 583 14.99 13.64 1.97
CA ARG A 583 14.71 12.92 0.72
C ARG A 583 15.67 11.76 0.52
N LEU A 584 16.98 11.92 0.73
CA LEU A 584 17.94 10.81 0.64
C LEU A 584 17.67 9.69 1.66
N GLY A 585 17.15 10.03 2.84
CA GLY A 585 16.68 9.05 3.84
C GLY A 585 15.48 8.23 3.32
N VAL A 586 14.49 8.92 2.74
CA VAL A 586 13.32 8.29 2.09
C VAL A 586 13.77 7.40 0.92
N LEU A 587 14.69 7.86 0.08
CA LEU A 587 15.22 7.08 -1.05
C LEU A 587 16.00 5.84 -0.60
N LEU A 588 16.75 5.93 0.51
CA LEU A 588 17.38 4.76 1.14
C LEU A 588 16.30 3.76 1.57
N ALA A 589 15.29 4.22 2.32
CA ALA A 589 14.20 3.38 2.79
C ALA A 589 13.47 2.69 1.62
N THR A 590 13.18 3.42 0.53
CA THR A 590 12.64 2.84 -0.70
C THR A 590 13.56 1.78 -1.28
N GLY A 591 14.87 2.04 -1.38
CA GLY A 591 15.83 1.06 -1.88
C GLY A 591 15.81 -0.23 -1.06
N LEU A 592 15.83 -0.12 0.28
CA LEU A 592 15.78 -1.29 1.16
C LEU A 592 14.51 -2.12 0.96
N ILE A 593 13.36 -1.45 0.81
CA ILE A 593 12.08 -2.10 0.55
C ILE A 593 12.09 -2.79 -0.82
N VAL A 594 12.43 -2.06 -1.90
CA VAL A 594 12.40 -2.59 -3.27
C VAL A 594 13.36 -3.77 -3.41
N GLY A 595 14.57 -3.67 -2.87
CA GLY A 595 15.58 -4.73 -2.93
C GLY A 595 15.11 -6.05 -2.34
N GLU A 596 14.67 -6.03 -1.07
CA GLU A 596 14.20 -7.24 -0.40
C GLU A 596 12.93 -7.77 -1.06
N SER A 597 11.97 -6.90 -1.40
CA SER A 597 10.70 -7.33 -1.97
C SER A 597 10.87 -7.96 -3.35
N LEU A 598 11.71 -7.40 -4.22
CA LEU A 598 12.01 -8.01 -5.52
C LEU A 598 12.74 -9.33 -5.36
N TYR A 599 13.69 -9.40 -4.43
CA TYR A 599 14.33 -10.67 -4.09
C TYR A 599 13.30 -11.68 -3.59
N GLY A 600 12.36 -11.27 -2.72
CA GLY A 600 11.27 -12.11 -2.22
C GLY A 600 10.37 -12.66 -3.32
N VAL A 601 10.07 -11.85 -4.35
CA VAL A 601 9.34 -12.29 -5.55
C VAL A 601 10.16 -13.31 -6.34
N VAL A 602 11.45 -13.07 -6.57
CA VAL A 602 12.33 -14.03 -7.27
C VAL A 602 12.45 -15.33 -6.48
N PHE A 603 12.66 -15.25 -5.16
CA PHE A 603 12.75 -16.41 -4.27
C PHE A 603 11.46 -17.22 -4.28
N ALA A 604 10.30 -16.55 -4.25
CA ALA A 604 9.01 -17.22 -4.38
C ALA A 604 8.89 -17.99 -5.71
N ALA A 605 9.41 -17.45 -6.82
CA ALA A 605 9.47 -18.17 -8.10
C ALA A 605 10.31 -19.45 -8.02
N VAL A 606 11.44 -19.41 -7.30
CA VAL A 606 12.27 -20.59 -7.06
C VAL A 606 11.55 -21.62 -6.19
N VAL A 607 10.91 -21.19 -5.09
CA VAL A 607 10.12 -22.08 -4.21
C VAL A 607 8.97 -22.73 -4.99
N ALA A 608 8.18 -21.94 -5.71
CA ALA A 608 7.06 -22.43 -6.51
C ALA A 608 7.51 -23.38 -7.63
N GLY A 609 8.66 -23.13 -8.27
CA GLY A 609 9.20 -23.97 -9.34
C GLY A 609 9.84 -25.28 -8.85
N THR A 610 10.40 -25.29 -7.64
CA THR A 610 11.06 -26.48 -7.06
C THR A 610 10.14 -27.33 -6.19
N GLY A 611 9.06 -26.74 -5.66
CA GLY A 611 8.18 -27.36 -4.67
C GLY A 611 8.85 -27.59 -3.31
N GLN A 612 10.04 -27.02 -3.08
CA GLN A 612 10.78 -27.12 -1.84
C GLN A 612 10.70 -25.80 -1.08
N GLU A 613 10.43 -25.86 0.22
CA GLU A 613 10.38 -24.66 1.07
C GLU A 613 11.75 -23.97 1.18
N GLN A 614 12.85 -24.75 1.10
CA GLN A 614 14.22 -24.25 1.27
C GLN A 614 15.14 -24.68 0.13
N PRO A 615 14.88 -24.22 -1.11
CA PRO A 615 15.54 -24.74 -2.31
C PRO A 615 17.00 -24.33 -2.45
N LEU A 616 17.43 -23.28 -1.74
CA LEU A 616 18.77 -22.69 -1.86
C LEU A 616 19.67 -22.96 -0.65
N GLY A 617 19.19 -23.67 0.37
CA GLY A 617 19.96 -23.93 1.59
C GLY A 617 21.19 -24.79 1.31
N ILE A 618 22.40 -24.23 1.53
CA ILE A 618 23.67 -24.95 1.30
C ILE A 618 24.34 -25.42 2.59
N VAL A 619 23.84 -25.00 3.75
CA VAL A 619 24.38 -25.36 5.07
C VAL A 619 23.36 -26.18 5.87
N GLY A 620 23.85 -27.18 6.60
CA GLY A 620 23.03 -28.05 7.47
C GLY A 620 22.71 -27.44 8.84
N ALA A 621 21.83 -28.11 9.58
CA ALA A 621 21.30 -27.65 10.88
C ALA A 621 22.38 -27.35 11.95
N GLY A 622 23.56 -27.99 11.88
CA GLY A 622 24.66 -27.73 12.83
C GLY A 622 25.25 -26.31 12.78
N PHE A 623 24.92 -25.51 11.76
CA PHE A 623 25.39 -24.13 11.61
C PHE A 623 24.38 -23.08 12.08
N GLU A 624 23.19 -23.47 12.52
CA GLU A 624 22.07 -22.57 12.82
C GLU A 624 22.42 -21.49 13.86
N ASN A 625 23.07 -21.87 14.96
CA ASN A 625 23.52 -20.91 15.99
C ASN A 625 24.52 -19.87 15.46
N TRP A 626 25.41 -20.29 14.56
CA TRP A 626 26.36 -19.37 13.91
C TRP A 626 25.65 -18.48 12.90
N ALA A 627 24.70 -19.04 12.14
CA ALA A 627 23.88 -18.29 11.21
C ALA A 627 23.07 -17.20 11.93
N GLU A 628 22.47 -17.49 13.09
CA GLU A 628 21.79 -16.50 13.92
C GLU A 628 22.72 -15.37 14.38
N LEU A 629 23.86 -15.72 14.97
CA LEU A 629 24.83 -14.73 15.43
C LEU A 629 25.33 -13.84 14.27
N LEU A 630 25.72 -14.46 13.16
CA LEU A 630 26.18 -13.75 11.97
C LEU A 630 25.08 -12.87 11.37
N GLY A 631 23.84 -13.36 11.35
CA GLY A 631 22.67 -12.63 10.90
C GLY A 631 22.47 -11.34 11.68
N VAL A 632 22.48 -11.41 13.01
CA VAL A 632 22.34 -10.22 13.89
C VAL A 632 23.49 -9.24 13.70
N VAL A 633 24.73 -9.72 13.74
CA VAL A 633 25.93 -8.87 13.61
C VAL A 633 25.94 -8.17 12.26
N LEU A 634 25.70 -8.91 11.17
CA LEU A 634 25.65 -8.37 9.82
C LEU A 634 24.50 -7.38 9.66
N PHE A 635 23.30 -7.71 10.16
CA PHE A 635 22.13 -6.84 10.10
C PHE A 635 22.39 -5.48 10.76
N VAL A 636 22.86 -5.49 12.02
CA VAL A 636 23.15 -4.26 12.76
C VAL A 636 24.29 -3.46 12.12
N GLY A 637 25.37 -4.15 11.73
CA GLY A 637 26.53 -3.53 11.09
C GLY A 637 26.18 -2.85 9.76
N VAL A 638 25.40 -3.53 8.91
CA VAL A 638 24.98 -3.02 7.60
C VAL A 638 23.99 -1.87 7.74
N VAL A 639 23.01 -1.95 8.65
CA VAL A 639 22.09 -0.82 8.91
C VAL A 639 22.87 0.41 9.37
N ALA A 640 23.78 0.25 10.33
CA ALA A 640 24.60 1.36 10.82
C ALA A 640 25.47 1.95 9.70
N TRP A 641 26.06 1.11 8.84
CA TRP A 641 26.85 1.53 7.70
C TRP A 641 26.02 2.28 6.65
N LEU A 642 24.86 1.76 6.26
CA LEU A 642 23.96 2.38 5.29
C LEU A 642 23.55 3.78 5.71
N TYR A 643 23.05 3.95 6.94
CA TYR A 643 22.65 5.27 7.43
C TYR A 643 23.85 6.23 7.55
N ARG A 644 25.03 5.76 7.94
CA ARG A 644 26.26 6.59 7.95
C ARG A 644 26.70 7.00 6.54
N HIS A 645 26.64 6.07 5.59
CA HIS A 645 26.98 6.34 4.18
C HIS A 645 26.02 7.34 3.54
N THR A 646 24.72 7.20 3.79
CA THR A 646 23.72 8.15 3.29
C THR A 646 23.93 9.53 3.91
N ARG A 647 24.26 9.61 5.21
CA ARG A 647 24.60 10.88 5.86
C ARG A 647 25.83 11.54 5.26
N SER A 648 26.91 10.79 5.01
CA SER A 648 28.12 11.39 4.43
C SER A 648 27.85 11.93 3.02
N ARG A 649 27.12 11.19 2.18
CA ARG A 649 26.69 11.67 0.86
C ARG A 649 25.83 12.93 0.92
N ALA A 650 24.95 13.01 1.91
CA ALA A 650 24.06 14.16 2.07
C ALA A 650 24.74 15.45 2.58
N VAL A 651 26.02 15.39 2.99
CA VAL A 651 26.82 16.56 3.42
C VAL A 651 27.83 17.02 2.36
N VAL A 652 28.26 16.13 1.47
CA VAL A 652 29.30 16.42 0.47
C VAL A 652 28.71 17.30 -0.64
N GLU A 653 28.74 18.62 -0.44
CA GLU A 653 28.69 19.64 -1.50
C GLU A 653 29.15 21.05 -1.07
N ASP A 654 29.29 21.35 0.22
CA ASP A 654 29.82 22.66 0.67
C ASP A 654 31.34 22.84 0.45
N SER A 655 32.09 21.75 0.23
CA SER A 655 33.56 21.80 0.13
C SER A 655 34.11 22.12 -1.27
N ALA A 656 33.26 22.41 -2.25
CA ALA A 656 33.67 22.87 -3.59
C ALA A 656 33.50 24.39 -3.81
N ALA A 657 33.05 25.12 -2.80
CA ALA A 657 32.81 26.57 -2.83
C ALA A 657 33.72 27.38 -1.90
N GLN A 658 34.90 26.86 -1.55
CA GLN A 658 35.96 27.61 -0.85
C GLN A 658 37.23 27.73 -1.69
#